data_AF-A0A5J5PYG5-F1
#
_entry.id   AF-A0A5J5PYG5-F1
#
_cell.length_a   1.000
_cell.length_b   1.000
_cell.length_c   1.000
_cell.angle_alpha   90.00
_cell.angle_beta   90.00
_cell.angle_gamma   90.00
#
_symmetry.space_group_name_H-M   'P 1'
#
loop_
_entity.id
_entity.type
_entity.pdbx_description
1 polymer ?
#
loop_
_entity_poly.entity_id
_entity_poly.type
_entity_poly.pdbx_seq_one_letter_code
_entity_poly.pdbx_strand_id
1 'polypeptide(L)'
;MAPSSVVVTIEKPNKFSLVEINGSDSTLLLEKQKAVSPKQFTWFLFLKANRVFACLSWLPMALKTTFLSVKKRIALSDVSDEEAKSRRLYRFIKVFLFISIFALVLEIFAHLKKWNLNMIQPWEVQGLFQWCYMTWLSFRVDYVAPLVLTMSKFCIVLFLIQSLDRLILCLGCFWIKYKNLKPRINGDAYDIEDGSSFPMVLVQIPMCNEREVFAQSIAAASQLDWPKDRILIQVLDDSDDGNLQLLIKDEVSLWREKGVNIIYRHRLIRTGYKAGNLKSAMACDYVKDYEFVAIFDADFQPNPDFLKQTVPHFKGDPELGLVQARWSFVNKDENLLTRLQNINLCFHFEVEQQVNGAFLNFFGFNGTAGVWRIKALEESGGWLERTTVEDMDIAVRAHLNGWKFIFLNDVKVLCELPESYEAYKKQQHRWHSGPMQLFRLCLPAIVTSKISVSKKANLIFLFFLLRKLILPFYSFTLFCIILPLTMFIPEAELPLWVICYIPIFMSFLNIIPALKSFPFLVPYLLFENTMSVTKFNAMISGLFQLGSAYEWVVTKKTGRSSESDLVALAERESKSLNEEKITRRHSESGLETLNKLKKQEEITPLKKRNRLYRKELVLAFLLLTAAARSLLSAHGVHFYFLLFQGLTFLVVGLDLIGEQIS
;
A
#
# COMPACT_ATOMS: atom_id res chain seq x y z
N MET A 1 -36.18 23.65 -74.40
CA MET A 1 -37.63 23.37 -74.50
C MET A 1 -38.00 22.35 -73.44
N ALA A 2 -38.74 22.76 -72.41
CA ALA A 2 -39.70 21.86 -71.78
C ALA A 2 -40.99 21.91 -72.63
N PRO A 3 -41.84 20.87 -72.60
CA PRO A 3 -43.01 21.01 -71.73
C PRO A 3 -43.58 19.71 -71.09
N SER A 4 -44.21 19.92 -69.93
CA SER A 4 -45.48 19.36 -69.40
C SER A 4 -45.71 17.85 -69.18
N SER A 5 -45.65 17.49 -67.89
CA SER A 5 -46.69 16.90 -67.01
C SER A 5 -47.63 15.77 -67.48
N VAL A 6 -47.65 14.68 -66.71
CA VAL A 6 -48.86 13.87 -66.40
C VAL A 6 -48.87 13.51 -64.91
N VAL A 7 -50.02 13.75 -64.27
CA VAL A 7 -50.39 13.54 -62.86
C VAL A 7 -51.04 12.17 -62.69
N VAL A 8 -50.72 11.40 -61.63
CA VAL A 8 -51.64 10.40 -61.05
C VAL A 8 -51.46 10.28 -59.52
N THR A 9 -52.42 10.89 -58.81
CA THR A 9 -53.06 10.58 -57.51
C THR A 9 -52.34 9.83 -56.39
N ILE A 10 -52.24 10.51 -55.24
CA ILE A 10 -52.06 9.94 -53.89
C ILE A 10 -53.46 9.76 -53.28
N GLU A 11 -53.82 8.52 -52.92
CA GLU A 11 -54.92 8.26 -51.99
C GLU A 11 -54.38 8.11 -50.56
N LYS A 12 -54.87 8.97 -49.66
CA LYS A 12 -54.93 8.69 -48.22
C LYS A 12 -56.35 8.19 -47.91
N PRO A 13 -56.50 7.36 -46.86
CA PRO A 13 -57.66 7.49 -46.01
C PRO A 13 -57.27 7.84 -44.56
N ASN A 14 -58.02 8.80 -44.05
CA ASN A 14 -58.06 9.30 -42.69
C ASN A 14 -58.49 8.23 -41.67
N LYS A 15 -58.06 8.41 -40.41
CA LYS A 15 -58.93 8.23 -39.23
C LYS A 15 -58.57 9.24 -38.12
N PHE A 16 -59.53 10.16 -37.91
CA PHE A 16 -59.95 10.93 -36.73
C PHE A 16 -59.51 10.37 -35.34
N SER A 17 -59.41 11.11 -34.22
CA SER A 17 -59.76 12.47 -33.77
C SER A 17 -59.42 12.63 -32.27
N LEU A 18 -59.04 13.83 -31.80
CA LEU A 18 -59.66 14.65 -30.71
C LEU A 18 -58.63 15.72 -30.23
N VAL A 19 -58.80 16.99 -30.61
CA VAL A 19 -59.46 18.11 -29.89
C VAL A 19 -58.49 18.95 -29.01
N GLU A 20 -58.40 20.22 -29.40
CA GLU A 20 -57.67 21.36 -28.83
C GLU A 20 -58.25 21.85 -27.49
N ILE A 21 -57.42 22.50 -26.65
CA ILE A 21 -57.77 23.75 -25.93
C ILE A 21 -56.53 24.68 -25.87
N ASN A 22 -56.77 25.96 -26.17
CA ASN A 22 -55.85 27.10 -26.32
C ASN A 22 -55.34 27.75 -25.00
N GLY A 23 -54.21 28.47 -25.12
CA GLY A 23 -53.79 29.65 -24.32
C GLY A 23 -53.06 29.35 -23.00
N SER A 24 -52.01 30.04 -22.57
CA SER A 24 -51.46 31.36 -22.90
C SER A 24 -49.99 31.48 -22.42
N ASP A 25 -49.33 32.53 -22.89
CA ASP A 25 -47.91 32.86 -22.79
C ASP A 25 -47.23 32.77 -21.41
N SER A 26 -46.00 32.25 -21.39
CA SER A 26 -44.91 32.86 -20.62
C SER A 26 -43.54 32.55 -21.23
N THR A 27 -42.85 33.65 -21.54
CA THR A 27 -41.47 33.79 -22.03
C THR A 27 -40.44 33.14 -21.12
N LEU A 28 -39.43 32.44 -21.69
CA LEU A 28 -37.99 32.69 -21.48
C LEU A 28 -37.10 31.60 -22.12
N LEU A 29 -36.25 32.05 -23.06
CA LEU A 29 -34.90 31.56 -23.40
C LEU A 29 -34.63 30.04 -23.36
N LEU A 30 -34.47 29.41 -24.54
CA LEU A 30 -33.62 28.23 -24.67
C LEU A 30 -32.85 28.16 -26.00
N GLU A 31 -31.54 28.09 -25.83
CA GLU A 31 -30.43 27.74 -26.71
C GLU A 31 -30.72 26.93 -27.99
N LYS A 32 -30.06 27.35 -29.08
CA LYS A 32 -29.78 26.57 -30.29
C LYS A 32 -29.04 25.26 -29.94
N GLN A 33 -29.75 24.13 -29.94
CA GLN A 33 -29.11 22.81 -30.05
C GLN A 33 -28.95 22.41 -31.53
N LYS A 34 -27.69 22.21 -31.94
CA LYS A 34 -27.33 21.51 -33.19
C LYS A 34 -27.79 20.05 -33.09
N ALA A 35 -28.72 19.65 -33.96
CA ALA A 35 -29.17 18.27 -34.08
C ALA A 35 -28.02 17.34 -34.55
N VAL A 36 -27.54 16.47 -33.66
CA VAL A 36 -26.68 15.34 -34.02
C VAL A 36 -27.59 14.21 -34.55
N SER A 37 -27.29 13.70 -35.74
CA SER A 37 -28.16 12.70 -36.37
C SER A 37 -28.21 11.39 -35.55
N PRO A 38 -29.40 10.78 -35.37
CA PRO A 38 -29.57 9.56 -34.58
C PRO A 38 -28.80 8.34 -35.14
N LYS A 39 -28.35 8.41 -36.40
CA LYS A 39 -27.53 7.37 -37.06
C LYS A 39 -26.08 7.35 -36.56
N GLN A 40 -25.50 8.49 -36.17
CA GLN A 40 -24.13 8.55 -35.64
C GLN A 40 -24.06 8.04 -34.19
N PHE A 41 -25.10 8.29 -33.39
CA PHE A 41 -25.17 7.82 -32.01
C PHE A 41 -25.36 6.29 -31.93
N THR A 42 -26.20 5.73 -32.80
CA THR A 42 -26.37 4.28 -32.93
C THR A 42 -25.11 3.58 -33.43
N TRP A 43 -24.40 4.18 -34.39
CA TRP A 43 -23.10 3.66 -34.86
C TRP A 43 -22.02 3.67 -33.77
N PHE A 44 -21.96 4.73 -32.95
CA PHE A 44 -21.04 4.82 -31.82
C PHE A 44 -21.35 3.80 -30.71
N LEU A 45 -22.64 3.56 -30.43
CA LEU A 45 -23.10 2.51 -29.52
C LEU A 45 -22.76 1.11 -30.07
N PHE A 46 -22.92 0.88 -31.37
CA PHE A 46 -22.52 -0.37 -32.02
C PHE A 46 -21.01 -0.60 -31.96
N LEU A 47 -20.18 0.43 -32.14
CA LEU A 47 -18.73 0.35 -32.00
C LEU A 47 -18.28 0.07 -30.56
N LYS A 48 -18.95 0.66 -29.56
CA LYS A 48 -18.72 0.33 -28.15
C LYS A 48 -19.18 -1.10 -27.82
N ALA A 49 -20.32 -1.54 -28.34
CA ALA A 49 -20.80 -2.90 -28.17
C ALA A 49 -19.86 -3.92 -28.83
N ASN A 50 -19.37 -3.65 -30.05
CA ASN A 50 -18.40 -4.52 -30.73
C ASN A 50 -17.05 -4.58 -29.99
N ARG A 51 -16.60 -3.49 -29.36
CA ARG A 51 -15.43 -3.54 -28.46
C ARG A 51 -15.68 -4.39 -27.21
N VAL A 52 -16.90 -4.36 -26.65
CA VAL A 52 -17.29 -5.20 -25.51
C VAL A 52 -17.39 -6.68 -25.91
N PHE A 53 -17.95 -6.98 -27.10
CA PHE A 53 -18.02 -8.34 -27.64
C PHE A 53 -16.64 -8.89 -28.06
N ALA A 54 -15.73 -8.03 -28.56
CA ALA A 54 -14.34 -8.41 -28.76
C ALA A 54 -13.61 -8.70 -27.43
N CYS A 55 -13.87 -7.95 -26.35
CA CYS A 55 -13.39 -8.27 -25.01
C CYS A 55 -13.94 -9.61 -24.46
N LEU A 56 -15.19 -9.96 -24.81
CA LEU A 56 -15.81 -11.24 -24.41
C LEU A 56 -15.20 -12.45 -25.14
N SER A 57 -14.64 -12.27 -26.34
CA SER A 57 -13.97 -13.35 -27.10
C SER A 57 -12.62 -13.78 -26.50
N TRP A 58 -11.96 -12.91 -25.72
CA TRP A 58 -10.72 -13.21 -25.02
C TRP A 58 -10.95 -13.99 -23.71
N LEU A 59 -12.14 -13.87 -23.12
CA LEU A 59 -12.49 -14.44 -21.82
C LEU A 59 -12.31 -15.97 -21.73
N PRO A 60 -12.70 -16.78 -22.72
CA PRO A 60 -12.46 -18.23 -22.71
C PRO A 60 -10.97 -18.58 -22.79
N MET A 61 -10.20 -17.81 -23.56
CA MET A 61 -8.75 -18.02 -23.70
C MET A 61 -8.03 -17.60 -22.41
N ALA A 62 -8.40 -16.46 -21.82
CA ALA A 62 -7.93 -15.98 -20.53
C ALA A 62 -8.29 -16.93 -19.37
N LEU A 63 -9.51 -17.49 -19.38
CA LEU A 63 -9.94 -18.50 -18.41
C LEU A 63 -9.16 -19.81 -18.59
N LYS A 64 -8.87 -20.22 -19.83
CA LYS A 64 -8.08 -21.42 -20.11
C LYS A 64 -6.60 -21.23 -19.73
N THR A 65 -6.00 -20.08 -20.03
CA THR A 65 -4.62 -19.76 -19.61
C THR A 65 -4.50 -19.65 -18.10
N THR A 66 -5.45 -18.97 -17.44
CA THR A 66 -5.47 -18.91 -15.97
C THR A 66 -5.67 -20.30 -15.37
N PHE A 67 -6.61 -21.12 -15.88
CA PHE A 67 -6.81 -22.49 -15.41
C PHE A 67 -5.55 -23.37 -15.59
N LEU A 68 -4.86 -23.27 -16.73
CA LEU A 68 -3.61 -23.99 -16.97
C LEU A 68 -2.49 -23.50 -16.04
N SER A 69 -2.38 -22.20 -15.81
CA SER A 69 -1.44 -21.62 -14.84
C SER A 69 -1.74 -22.09 -13.41
N VAL A 70 -3.01 -22.15 -13.02
CA VAL A 70 -3.44 -22.66 -11.71
C VAL A 70 -3.13 -24.14 -11.56
N LYS A 71 -3.46 -24.97 -12.55
CA LYS A 71 -3.14 -26.41 -12.55
C LYS A 71 -1.63 -26.65 -12.44
N LYS A 72 -0.84 -25.90 -13.21
CA LYS A 72 0.64 -25.96 -13.16
C LYS A 72 1.20 -25.53 -11.80
N ARG A 73 0.58 -24.54 -11.15
CA ARG A 73 0.98 -24.05 -9.81
C ARG A 73 0.66 -25.04 -8.70
N ILE A 74 -0.52 -25.67 -8.73
CA ILE A 74 -0.87 -26.74 -7.77
C ILE A 74 0.11 -27.93 -7.92
N ALA A 75 0.53 -28.24 -9.14
CA ALA A 75 1.48 -29.32 -9.40
C ALA A 75 2.93 -29.02 -8.98
N LEU A 76 3.32 -27.74 -8.91
CA LEU A 76 4.69 -27.28 -8.62
C LEU A 76 4.83 -26.62 -7.23
N SER A 77 3.77 -26.61 -6.41
CA SER A 77 3.77 -25.85 -5.16
C SER A 77 4.63 -26.51 -4.09
N ASP A 78 5.61 -25.76 -3.58
CA ASP A 78 6.26 -26.06 -2.31
C ASP A 78 5.35 -25.64 -1.15
N VAL A 79 5.19 -26.50 -0.15
CA VAL A 79 4.41 -26.20 1.05
C VAL A 79 5.23 -25.30 1.97
N SER A 80 4.89 -24.02 2.06
CA SER A 80 5.47 -23.17 3.09
C SER A 80 4.90 -23.58 4.46
N ASP A 81 5.77 -24.04 5.36
CA ASP A 81 5.43 -24.16 6.78
C ASP A 81 5.27 -22.75 7.37
N GLU A 82 4.02 -22.32 7.57
CA GLU A 82 3.75 -21.11 8.35
C GLU A 82 3.88 -21.39 9.85
N GLU A 83 4.47 -20.43 10.56
CA GLU A 83 4.91 -20.48 11.97
C GLU A 83 3.85 -21.01 12.98
N ALA A 84 4.36 -21.58 14.08
CA ALA A 84 3.59 -22.39 15.03
C ALA A 84 2.30 -21.76 15.61
N LYS A 85 2.19 -20.42 15.74
CA LYS A 85 0.98 -19.73 16.27
C LYS A 85 0.00 -19.25 15.19
N SER A 86 0.47 -19.07 13.95
CA SER A 86 -0.38 -18.89 12.75
C SER A 86 -1.40 -20.03 12.59
N ARG A 87 -1.07 -21.22 13.09
CA ARG A 87 -1.97 -22.38 13.15
C ARG A 87 -3.28 -22.14 13.91
N ARG A 88 -3.37 -21.23 14.87
CA ARG A 88 -4.63 -21.01 15.63
C ARG A 88 -5.67 -20.29 14.77
N LEU A 89 -5.30 -19.15 14.19
CA LEU A 89 -6.17 -18.40 13.28
C LEU A 89 -6.53 -19.25 12.06
N TYR A 90 -5.54 -19.92 11.45
CA TYR A 90 -5.80 -20.81 10.33
C TYR A 90 -6.77 -21.95 10.69
N ARG A 91 -6.59 -22.61 11.85
CA ARG A 91 -7.55 -23.63 12.34
C ARG A 91 -8.93 -23.05 12.56
N PHE A 92 -9.04 -21.87 13.18
CA PHE A 92 -10.32 -21.20 13.41
C PHE A 92 -11.06 -20.95 12.09
N ILE A 93 -10.39 -20.35 11.09
CA ILE A 93 -10.98 -20.09 9.77
C ILE A 93 -11.36 -21.41 9.08
N LYS A 94 -10.53 -22.46 9.19
CA LYS A 94 -10.82 -23.77 8.60
C LYS A 94 -12.05 -24.44 9.24
N VAL A 95 -12.18 -24.36 10.57
CA VAL A 95 -13.36 -24.85 11.30
C VAL A 95 -14.60 -24.04 10.89
N PHE A 96 -14.48 -22.73 10.78
CA PHE A 96 -15.56 -21.87 10.34
C PHE A 96 -16.03 -22.24 8.91
N LEU A 97 -15.10 -22.43 7.97
CA LEU A 97 -15.40 -22.92 6.62
C LEU A 97 -16.14 -24.26 6.66
N PHE A 98 -15.66 -25.22 7.46
CA PHE A 98 -16.31 -26.53 7.56
C PHE A 98 -17.76 -26.42 8.06
N ILE A 99 -17.98 -25.60 9.10
CA ILE A 99 -19.31 -25.32 9.64
C ILE A 99 -20.20 -24.63 8.59
N SER A 100 -19.67 -23.66 7.84
CA SER A 100 -20.40 -22.95 6.78
C SER A 100 -20.79 -23.87 5.62
N ILE A 101 -19.89 -24.77 5.18
CA ILE A 101 -20.21 -25.75 4.14
C ILE A 101 -21.29 -26.70 4.63
N PHE A 102 -21.16 -27.20 5.87
CA PHE A 102 -22.16 -28.08 6.47
C PHE A 102 -23.53 -27.39 6.56
N ALA A 103 -23.57 -26.14 7.04
CA ALA A 103 -24.80 -25.34 7.11
C ALA A 103 -25.43 -25.13 5.71
N LEU A 104 -24.63 -24.79 4.70
CA LEU A 104 -25.11 -24.63 3.33
C LEU A 104 -25.73 -25.92 2.78
N VAL A 105 -25.09 -27.08 3.01
CA VAL A 105 -25.63 -28.38 2.57
C VAL A 105 -26.95 -28.70 3.27
N LEU A 106 -27.05 -28.44 4.57
CA LEU A 106 -28.30 -28.59 5.33
C LEU A 106 -29.43 -27.71 4.77
N GLU A 107 -29.13 -26.46 4.45
CA GLU A 107 -30.12 -25.52 3.92
C GLU A 107 -30.55 -25.87 2.49
N ILE A 108 -29.64 -26.32 1.63
CA ILE A 108 -29.99 -26.85 0.30
C ILE A 108 -30.92 -28.04 0.44
N PHE A 109 -30.63 -28.97 1.36
CA PHE A 109 -31.49 -30.12 1.61
C PHE A 109 -32.87 -29.71 2.14
N ALA A 110 -32.93 -28.79 3.10
CA ALA A 110 -34.18 -28.23 3.63
C ALA A 110 -35.02 -27.55 2.54
N HIS A 111 -34.37 -26.78 1.65
CA HIS A 111 -35.00 -26.12 0.51
C HIS A 111 -35.57 -27.13 -0.50
N LEU A 112 -34.79 -28.16 -0.86
CA LEU A 112 -35.25 -29.24 -1.75
C LEU A 112 -36.44 -30.02 -1.16
N LYS A 113 -36.47 -30.19 0.17
CA LYS A 113 -37.56 -30.85 0.89
C LYS A 113 -38.75 -29.92 1.19
N LYS A 114 -38.71 -28.65 0.79
CA LYS A 114 -39.76 -27.64 1.03
C LYS A 114 -40.20 -27.59 2.50
N TRP A 115 -39.25 -27.68 3.43
CA TRP A 115 -39.58 -27.53 4.84
C TRP A 115 -40.18 -26.14 5.08
N ASN A 116 -41.42 -26.08 5.60
CA ASN A 116 -42.09 -24.82 5.90
C ASN A 116 -41.42 -24.16 7.11
N LEU A 117 -40.64 -23.11 6.84
CA LEU A 117 -39.84 -22.36 7.81
C LEU A 117 -40.65 -21.44 8.75
N ASN A 118 -41.97 -21.37 8.58
CA ASN A 118 -42.84 -20.52 9.40
C ASN A 118 -43.29 -21.17 10.71
N MET A 119 -42.98 -22.46 10.93
CA MET A 119 -43.31 -23.18 12.16
C MET A 119 -42.10 -23.18 13.09
N ILE A 120 -42.09 -22.30 14.09
CA ILE A 120 -40.97 -22.14 15.04
C ILE A 120 -41.06 -23.18 16.18
N GLN A 121 -42.17 -23.92 16.30
CA GLN A 121 -42.38 -24.86 17.40
C GLN A 121 -41.72 -26.23 17.10
N PRO A 122 -40.62 -26.61 17.79
CA PRO A 122 -39.90 -27.84 17.48
C PRO A 122 -40.71 -29.11 17.76
N TRP A 123 -41.71 -29.03 18.64
CA TRP A 123 -42.44 -30.19 19.17
C TRP A 123 -43.50 -30.78 18.21
N GLU A 124 -43.84 -30.10 17.10
CA GLU A 124 -44.83 -30.59 16.13
C GLU A 124 -44.22 -31.43 15.00
N VAL A 125 -42.91 -31.73 15.08
CA VAL A 125 -42.14 -32.35 14.00
C VAL A 125 -41.90 -33.84 14.25
N GLN A 126 -42.26 -34.69 13.27
CA GLN A 126 -42.17 -36.15 13.40
C GLN A 126 -40.77 -36.75 13.13
N GLY A 127 -39.81 -35.98 12.59
CA GLY A 127 -38.48 -36.46 12.22
C GLY A 127 -37.34 -35.82 13.03
N LEU A 128 -36.42 -36.64 13.56
CA LEU A 128 -35.26 -36.19 14.35
C LEU A 128 -34.42 -35.12 13.64
N PHE A 129 -34.23 -35.26 12.34
CA PHE A 129 -33.45 -34.32 11.53
C PHE A 129 -34.13 -32.95 11.37
N GLN A 130 -35.45 -32.93 11.18
CA GLN A 130 -36.24 -31.70 11.11
C GLN A 130 -36.38 -31.06 12.51
N TRP A 131 -36.47 -31.86 13.58
CA TRP A 131 -36.42 -31.37 14.96
C TRP A 131 -35.10 -30.66 15.25
N CYS A 132 -33.95 -31.29 14.95
CA CYS A 132 -32.63 -30.68 15.12
C CYS A 132 -32.50 -29.35 14.35
N TYR A 133 -33.05 -29.28 13.13
CA TYR A 133 -33.04 -28.05 12.34
C TYR A 133 -33.91 -26.94 12.96
N MET A 134 -35.11 -27.26 13.46
CA MET A 134 -35.97 -26.28 14.14
C MET A 134 -35.37 -25.82 15.48
N THR A 135 -34.76 -26.72 16.26
CA THR A 135 -34.00 -26.34 17.47
C THR A 135 -32.83 -25.42 17.14
N TRP A 136 -32.11 -25.69 16.04
CA TRP A 136 -31.06 -24.79 15.55
C TRP A 136 -31.61 -23.41 15.18
N LEU A 137 -32.76 -23.32 14.49
CA LEU A 137 -33.39 -22.03 14.16
C LEU A 137 -33.75 -21.24 15.42
N SER A 138 -34.36 -21.86 16.42
CA SER A 138 -34.67 -21.20 17.70
C SER A 138 -33.39 -20.73 18.39
N PHE A 139 -32.39 -21.61 18.55
CA PHE A 139 -31.11 -21.26 19.16
C PHE A 139 -30.39 -20.12 18.43
N ARG A 140 -30.44 -20.13 17.09
CA ARG A 140 -29.86 -19.07 16.25
C ARG A 140 -30.50 -17.72 16.52
N VAL A 141 -31.84 -17.66 16.59
CA VAL A 141 -32.60 -16.44 16.85
C VAL A 141 -32.36 -15.93 18.28
N ASP A 142 -32.40 -16.82 19.26
CA ASP A 142 -32.39 -16.44 20.68
C ASP A 142 -30.98 -16.05 21.18
N TYR A 143 -29.93 -16.71 20.67
CA TYR A 143 -28.57 -16.57 21.22
C TYR A 143 -27.54 -16.07 20.21
N VAL A 144 -27.55 -16.60 18.99
CA VAL A 144 -26.48 -16.31 18.02
C VAL A 144 -26.69 -14.95 17.35
N ALA A 145 -27.92 -14.64 16.91
CA ALA A 145 -28.23 -13.39 16.23
C ALA A 145 -27.98 -12.14 17.11
N PRO A 146 -28.41 -12.07 18.39
CA PRO A 146 -28.14 -10.92 19.25
C PRO A 146 -26.64 -10.70 19.48
N LEU A 147 -25.87 -11.78 19.62
CA LEU A 147 -24.41 -11.71 19.78
C LEU A 147 -23.75 -11.13 18.53
N VAL A 148 -24.08 -11.68 17.35
CA VAL A 148 -23.53 -11.21 16.07
C VAL A 148 -23.94 -9.77 15.80
N LEU A 149 -25.18 -9.38 16.12
CA LEU A 149 -25.65 -8.01 15.96
C LEU A 149 -24.90 -7.04 16.89
N THR A 150 -24.64 -7.44 18.13
CA THR A 150 -23.86 -6.62 19.10
C THR A 150 -22.43 -6.43 18.64
N MET A 151 -21.77 -7.51 18.19
CA MET A 151 -20.41 -7.44 17.62
C MET A 151 -20.38 -6.60 16.32
N SER A 152 -21.41 -6.72 15.49
CA SER A 152 -21.56 -5.92 14.26
C SER A 152 -21.69 -4.44 14.58
N LYS A 153 -22.59 -4.06 15.49
CA LYS A 153 -22.75 -2.66 15.94
C LYS A 153 -21.45 -2.08 16.48
N PHE A 154 -20.73 -2.85 17.30
CA PHE A 154 -19.41 -2.44 17.80
C PHE A 154 -18.41 -2.19 16.67
N CYS A 155 -18.28 -3.13 15.73
CA CYS A 155 -17.38 -2.97 14.58
C CYS A 155 -17.79 -1.80 13.66
N ILE A 156 -19.10 -1.57 13.48
CA ILE A 156 -19.64 -0.46 12.68
C ILE A 156 -19.26 0.89 13.31
N VAL A 157 -19.38 1.03 14.64
CA VAL A 157 -18.97 2.27 15.34
C VAL A 157 -17.48 2.54 15.12
N LEU A 158 -16.64 1.51 15.29
CA LEU A 158 -15.19 1.64 15.04
C LEU A 158 -14.89 2.01 13.58
N PHE A 159 -15.60 1.38 12.63
CA PHE A 159 -15.47 1.68 11.20
C PHE A 159 -15.87 3.14 10.89
N LEU A 160 -16.93 3.65 11.51
CA LEU A 160 -17.37 5.05 11.35
C LEU A 160 -16.36 6.03 11.94
N ILE A 161 -15.79 5.76 13.12
CA ILE A 161 -14.74 6.59 13.72
C ILE A 161 -13.51 6.65 12.80
N GLN A 162 -13.08 5.52 12.26
CA GLN A 162 -11.95 5.47 11.31
C GLN A 162 -12.27 6.21 10.01
N SER A 163 -13.51 6.10 9.53
CA SER A 163 -13.98 6.79 8.31
C SER A 163 -13.99 8.31 8.52
N LEU A 164 -14.37 8.77 9.71
CA LEU A 164 -14.33 10.18 10.08
C LEU A 164 -12.90 10.72 10.15
N ASP A 165 -11.96 10.00 10.76
CA ASP A 165 -10.53 10.38 10.77
C ASP A 165 -10.00 10.57 9.34
N ARG A 166 -10.29 9.63 8.44
CA ARG A 166 -9.88 9.74 7.02
C ARG A 166 -10.52 10.93 6.31
N LEU A 167 -11.80 11.20 6.56
CA LEU A 167 -12.48 12.36 6.01
C LEU A 167 -11.86 13.67 6.50
N ILE A 168 -11.57 13.77 7.81
CA ILE A 168 -10.89 14.93 8.41
C ILE A 168 -9.52 15.15 7.79
N LEU A 169 -8.73 14.08 7.58
CA LEU A 169 -7.44 14.17 6.90
C LEU A 169 -7.59 14.68 5.45
N CYS A 170 -8.58 14.19 4.70
CA CYS A 170 -8.84 14.67 3.34
C CYS A 170 -9.22 16.16 3.33
N LEU A 171 -10.07 16.59 4.26
CA LEU A 171 -10.47 17.99 4.41
C LEU A 171 -9.28 18.87 4.81
N GLY A 172 -8.42 18.39 5.71
CA GLY A 172 -7.18 19.06 6.09
C GLY A 172 -6.22 19.22 4.91
N CYS A 173 -6.04 18.18 4.09
CA CYS A 173 -5.21 18.24 2.88
C CYS A 173 -5.82 19.22 1.85
N PHE A 174 -7.14 19.19 1.67
CA PHE A 174 -7.84 20.16 0.83
C PHE A 174 -7.62 21.60 1.33
N TRP A 175 -7.71 21.82 2.64
CA TRP A 175 -7.48 23.13 3.25
C TRP A 175 -6.04 23.62 3.04
N ILE A 176 -5.05 22.74 3.22
CA ILE A 176 -3.63 23.04 2.94
C ILE A 176 -3.45 23.49 1.49
N LYS A 177 -4.05 22.76 0.53
CA LYS A 177 -3.98 23.11 -0.90
C LYS A 177 -4.72 24.42 -1.20
N TYR A 178 -5.92 24.60 -0.66
CA TYR A 178 -6.75 25.79 -0.86
C TYR A 178 -6.09 27.07 -0.31
N LYS A 179 -5.47 26.98 0.86
CA LYS A 179 -4.74 28.10 1.50
C LYS A 179 -3.28 28.20 1.06
N ASN A 180 -2.81 27.29 0.19
CA ASN A 180 -1.42 27.17 -0.24
C ASN A 180 -0.43 27.20 0.95
N LEU A 181 -0.74 26.44 2.00
CA LEU A 181 0.09 26.34 3.19
C LEU A 181 1.34 25.53 2.84
N LYS A 182 2.47 26.22 2.71
CA LYS A 182 3.78 25.61 2.52
C LYS A 182 4.67 25.90 3.73
N PRO A 183 5.51 24.94 4.16
CA PRO A 183 6.56 25.21 5.13
C PRO A 183 7.41 26.38 4.61
N ARG A 184 7.55 27.43 5.43
CA ARG A 184 8.35 28.61 5.08
C ARG A 184 9.80 28.34 5.42
N ILE A 185 10.69 28.84 4.58
CA ILE A 185 12.12 28.94 4.89
C ILE A 185 12.29 30.32 5.54
N ASN A 186 12.72 30.34 6.79
CA ASN A 186 12.99 31.58 7.50
C ASN A 186 14.46 31.93 7.33
N GLY A 187 14.74 32.99 6.57
CA GLY A 187 16.09 33.50 6.34
C GLY A 187 16.51 33.43 4.88
N ASP A 188 17.59 34.15 4.56
CA ASP A 188 18.12 34.23 3.21
C ASP A 188 18.69 32.87 2.76
N ALA A 189 18.72 32.66 1.44
CA ALA A 189 19.41 31.52 0.86
C ALA A 189 20.87 31.47 1.34
N TYR A 190 21.45 30.27 1.41
CA TYR A 190 22.88 30.14 1.65
C TYR A 190 23.65 30.87 0.55
N ASP A 191 24.67 31.64 0.94
CA ASP A 191 25.50 32.35 -0.01
C ASP A 191 26.35 31.33 -0.75
N ILE A 192 26.13 31.22 -2.06
CA ILE A 192 26.83 30.25 -2.91
C ILE A 192 28.30 30.65 -3.06
N GLU A 193 28.64 31.94 -2.93
CA GLU A 193 30.00 32.44 -3.00
C GLU A 193 30.77 32.20 -1.69
N ASP A 194 30.06 32.11 -0.56
CA ASP A 194 30.63 31.75 0.74
C ASP A 194 30.23 30.33 1.16
N GLY A 195 31.06 29.36 0.77
CA GLY A 195 30.92 27.95 1.16
C GLY A 195 30.90 27.73 2.68
N SER A 196 31.37 28.68 3.48
CA SER A 196 31.33 28.58 4.95
C SER A 196 29.94 28.78 5.55
N SER A 197 29.02 29.36 4.78
CA SER A 197 27.62 29.54 5.16
C SER A 197 26.83 28.23 5.23
N PHE A 198 27.31 27.17 4.57
CA PHE A 198 26.66 25.87 4.53
C PHE A 198 26.96 25.04 5.79
N PRO A 199 25.93 24.50 6.47
CA PRO A 199 26.15 23.63 7.62
C PRO A 199 26.77 22.29 7.21
N MET A 200 27.43 21.64 8.17
CA MET A 200 28.01 20.32 7.99
C MET A 200 26.91 19.24 7.95
N VAL A 201 26.83 18.48 6.86
CA VAL A 201 25.81 17.45 6.62
C VAL A 201 26.42 16.06 6.48
N LEU A 202 25.95 15.13 7.29
CA LEU A 202 26.25 13.71 7.18
C LEU A 202 25.17 13.03 6.32
N VAL A 203 25.54 12.12 5.42
CA VAL A 203 24.60 11.29 4.67
C VAL A 203 24.87 9.84 4.99
N GLN A 204 23.87 9.07 5.39
CA GLN A 204 24.00 7.67 5.76
C GLN A 204 23.16 6.77 4.84
N ILE A 205 23.81 5.74 4.32
CA ILE A 205 23.21 4.73 3.44
C ILE A 205 23.36 3.35 4.08
N PRO A 206 22.43 2.92 4.96
CA PRO A 206 22.41 1.56 5.46
C PRO A 206 22.07 0.53 4.37
N MET A 207 22.89 -0.52 4.30
CA MET A 207 22.76 -1.63 3.37
C MET A 207 22.93 -2.96 4.12
N CYS A 208 22.13 -3.97 3.78
CA CYS A 208 22.27 -5.38 4.14
C CYS A 208 21.82 -6.28 2.96
N ASN A 209 22.79 -6.77 2.19
CA ASN A 209 22.62 -7.70 1.08
C ASN A 209 21.84 -7.17 -0.15
N GLU A 210 21.85 -5.86 -0.42
CA GLU A 210 21.17 -5.26 -1.58
C GLU A 210 22.06 -5.16 -2.84
N ARG A 211 22.38 -6.33 -3.38
CA ARG A 211 23.21 -6.49 -4.60
C ARG A 211 22.69 -5.72 -5.81
N GLU A 212 21.37 -5.61 -5.96
CA GLU A 212 20.75 -5.04 -7.15
C GLU A 212 20.73 -3.51 -7.17
N VAL A 213 20.83 -2.85 -6.01
CA VAL A 213 20.60 -1.39 -5.88
C VAL A 213 21.80 -0.61 -5.30
N PHE A 214 22.81 -1.29 -4.71
CA PHE A 214 23.90 -0.59 -4.00
C PHE A 214 24.59 0.49 -4.85
N ALA A 215 24.94 0.17 -6.11
CA ALA A 215 25.65 1.10 -6.98
C ALA A 215 24.80 2.33 -7.33
N GLN A 216 23.51 2.13 -7.60
CA GLN A 216 22.58 3.22 -7.90
C GLN A 216 22.39 4.15 -6.70
N SER A 217 22.24 3.59 -5.50
CA SER A 217 22.06 4.38 -4.28
C SER A 217 23.31 5.17 -3.91
N ILE A 218 24.50 4.55 -3.98
CA ILE A 218 25.79 5.23 -3.75
C ILE A 218 25.98 6.35 -4.78
N ALA A 219 25.67 6.09 -6.05
CA ALA A 219 25.79 7.07 -7.11
C ALA A 219 24.84 8.26 -6.91
N ALA A 220 23.59 8.03 -6.49
CA ALA A 220 22.62 9.09 -6.26
C ALA A 220 23.02 9.98 -5.07
N ALA A 221 23.45 9.38 -3.96
CA ALA A 221 23.95 10.13 -2.81
C ALA A 221 25.24 10.91 -3.13
N SER A 222 26.13 10.35 -3.95
CA SER A 222 27.38 10.99 -4.36
C SER A 222 27.19 12.16 -5.33
N GLN A 223 25.98 12.32 -5.88
CA GLN A 223 25.60 13.41 -6.78
C GLN A 223 24.81 14.52 -6.09
N LEU A 224 24.65 14.47 -4.76
CA LEU A 224 24.04 15.54 -3.99
C LEU A 224 24.82 16.85 -4.16
N ASP A 225 24.10 17.90 -4.51
CA ASP A 225 24.61 19.24 -4.75
C ASP A 225 24.78 19.97 -3.40
N TRP A 226 25.94 19.74 -2.79
CA TRP A 226 26.39 20.36 -1.55
C TRP A 226 27.90 20.59 -1.59
N PRO A 227 28.47 21.60 -0.90
CA PRO A 227 29.91 21.80 -0.87
C PRO A 227 30.63 20.55 -0.37
N LYS A 228 31.66 20.11 -1.11
CA LYS A 228 32.34 18.82 -0.90
C LYS A 228 33.03 18.70 0.45
N ASP A 229 33.48 19.81 1.01
CA ASP A 229 34.07 19.95 2.35
C ASP A 229 33.02 19.99 3.47
N ARG A 230 31.74 20.21 3.12
CA ARG A 230 30.60 20.32 4.05
C ARG A 230 29.69 19.09 4.05
N ILE A 231 30.00 18.07 3.26
CA ILE A 231 29.25 16.81 3.18
C ILE A 231 30.17 15.62 3.44
N LEU A 232 29.66 14.61 4.15
CA LEU A 232 30.28 13.29 4.24
C LEU A 232 29.24 12.20 4.01
N ILE A 233 29.52 11.30 3.07
CA ILE A 233 28.67 10.16 2.78
C ILE A 233 29.23 8.92 3.49
N GLN A 234 28.37 8.22 4.23
CA GLN A 234 28.68 6.96 4.89
C GLN A 234 27.87 5.84 4.28
N VAL A 235 28.56 4.88 3.67
CA VAL A 235 27.97 3.60 3.25
C VAL A 235 28.13 2.64 4.41
N LEU A 236 27.01 2.22 4.98
CA LEU A 236 26.94 1.42 6.21
C LEU A 236 26.52 -0.01 5.86
N ASP A 237 27.48 -0.90 5.65
CA ASP A 237 27.26 -2.24 5.11
C ASP A 237 27.20 -3.33 6.19
N ASP A 238 26.04 -3.97 6.34
CA ASP A 238 25.74 -5.12 7.21
C ASP A 238 25.62 -6.44 6.41
N SER A 239 26.02 -6.46 5.14
CA SER A 239 26.01 -7.65 4.28
C SER A 239 26.89 -8.75 4.85
N ASP A 240 26.50 -10.02 4.66
CA ASP A 240 27.30 -11.19 5.05
C ASP A 240 27.97 -11.92 3.87
N ASP A 241 27.63 -11.51 2.64
CA ASP A 241 28.31 -11.98 1.43
C ASP A 241 29.61 -11.19 1.20
N GLY A 242 30.76 -11.85 1.39
CA GLY A 242 32.08 -11.23 1.21
C GLY A 242 32.34 -10.71 -0.21
N ASN A 243 31.75 -11.33 -1.25
CA ASN A 243 31.88 -10.82 -2.61
C ASN A 243 31.10 -9.51 -2.79
N LEU A 244 29.91 -9.42 -2.19
CA LEU A 244 29.12 -8.19 -2.22
C LEU A 244 29.79 -7.07 -1.43
N GLN A 245 30.36 -7.37 -0.26
CA GLN A 245 31.14 -6.41 0.53
C GLN A 245 32.29 -5.80 -0.30
N LEU A 246 33.01 -6.63 -1.06
CA LEU A 246 34.08 -6.16 -1.94
C LEU A 246 33.55 -5.23 -3.03
N LEU A 247 32.45 -5.60 -3.70
CA LEU A 247 31.82 -4.76 -4.74
C LEU A 247 31.38 -3.40 -4.19
N ILE A 248 30.76 -3.36 -3.00
CA ILE A 248 30.35 -2.11 -2.36
C ILE A 248 31.57 -1.25 -2.01
N LYS A 249 32.64 -1.87 -1.49
CA LYS A 249 33.89 -1.19 -1.15
C LYS A 249 34.60 -0.61 -2.37
N ASP A 250 34.59 -1.33 -3.49
CA ASP A 250 35.17 -0.89 -4.76
C ASP A 250 34.39 0.30 -5.33
N GLU A 251 33.05 0.26 -5.30
CA GLU A 251 32.21 1.39 -5.72
C GLU A 251 32.48 2.64 -4.87
N VAL A 252 32.60 2.50 -3.55
CA VAL A 252 32.97 3.61 -2.66
C VAL A 252 34.35 4.17 -3.00
N SER A 253 35.32 3.31 -3.32
CA SER A 253 36.68 3.73 -3.68
C SER A 253 36.69 4.51 -4.99
N LEU A 254 35.90 4.08 -5.98
CA LEU A 254 35.73 4.76 -7.26
C LEU A 254 35.13 6.17 -7.10
N TRP A 255 34.14 6.36 -6.21
CA TRP A 255 33.60 7.69 -5.92
C TRP A 255 34.58 8.57 -5.12
N ARG A 256 35.37 7.97 -4.24
CA ARG A 256 36.44 8.69 -3.53
C ARG A 256 37.51 9.21 -4.49
N GLU A 257 37.93 8.41 -5.48
CA GLU A 257 38.88 8.82 -6.53
C GLU A 257 38.35 9.99 -7.37
N LYS A 258 37.03 10.08 -7.55
CA LYS A 258 36.35 11.24 -8.18
C LYS A 258 36.28 12.48 -7.28
N GLY A 259 36.88 12.43 -6.08
CA GLY A 259 36.91 13.53 -5.13
C GLY A 259 35.60 13.74 -4.38
N VAL A 260 34.81 12.68 -4.17
CA VAL A 260 33.65 12.70 -3.26
C VAL A 260 34.12 12.32 -1.86
N ASN A 261 33.66 13.06 -0.85
CA ASN A 261 33.93 12.72 0.55
C ASN A 261 33.02 11.58 1.00
N ILE A 262 33.47 10.34 0.80
CA ILE A 262 32.71 9.13 1.07
C ILE A 262 33.54 8.08 1.84
N ILE A 263 32.89 7.39 2.78
CA ILE A 263 33.48 6.32 3.58
C ILE A 263 32.66 5.05 3.55
N TYR A 264 33.35 3.92 3.46
CA TYR A 264 32.78 2.58 3.62
C TYR A 264 32.95 2.15 5.07
N ARG A 265 31.88 1.63 5.67
CA ARG A 265 31.89 1.09 7.03
C ARG A 265 31.22 -0.28 7.03
N HIS A 266 31.90 -1.25 7.61
CA HIS A 266 31.37 -2.58 7.87
C HIS A 266 31.60 -2.94 9.34
N ARG A 267 30.63 -3.60 9.97
CA ARG A 267 30.73 -4.02 11.37
C ARG A 267 30.82 -5.54 11.48
N LEU A 268 31.73 -6.00 12.33
CA LEU A 268 31.91 -7.43 12.59
C LEU A 268 30.74 -8.04 13.39
N ILE A 269 30.19 -7.27 14.32
CA ILE A 269 29.08 -7.69 15.19
C ILE A 269 27.80 -6.99 14.74
N ARG A 270 26.92 -7.73 14.05
CA ARG A 270 25.66 -7.23 13.45
C ARG A 270 24.47 -7.25 14.41
N THR A 271 24.63 -6.71 15.62
CA THR A 271 23.52 -6.61 16.58
C THR A 271 22.62 -5.42 16.27
N GLY A 272 21.30 -5.61 16.42
CA GLY A 272 20.33 -4.52 16.33
C GLY A 272 19.91 -4.09 14.93
N TYR A 273 20.23 -4.88 13.89
CA TYR A 273 19.88 -4.61 12.50
C TYR A 273 20.25 -3.16 12.09
N LYS A 274 19.41 -2.52 11.26
CA LYS A 274 19.57 -1.12 10.82
C LYS A 274 19.78 -0.13 11.98
N ALA A 275 19.05 -0.28 13.08
CA ALA A 275 19.18 0.59 14.25
C ALA A 275 20.59 0.53 14.86
N GLY A 276 21.14 -0.68 15.02
CA GLY A 276 22.48 -0.89 15.53
C GLY A 276 23.56 -0.38 14.55
N ASN A 277 23.33 -0.53 13.24
CA ASN A 277 24.24 -0.04 12.21
C ASN A 277 24.33 1.50 12.24
N LEU A 278 23.18 2.18 12.22
CA LEU A 278 23.09 3.65 12.36
C LEU A 278 23.70 4.13 13.69
N LYS A 279 23.42 3.44 14.80
CA LYS A 279 24.01 3.74 16.12
C LYS A 279 25.53 3.66 16.11
N SER A 280 26.08 2.59 15.52
CA SER A 280 27.54 2.41 15.42
C SER A 280 28.19 3.48 14.56
N ALA A 281 27.51 3.95 13.51
CA ALA A 281 28.00 5.02 12.65
C ALA A 281 27.95 6.39 13.35
N MET A 282 26.88 6.68 14.08
CA MET A 282 26.72 7.92 14.86
C MET A 282 27.71 8.04 16.02
N ALA A 283 28.30 6.94 16.49
CA ALA A 283 29.28 6.94 17.59
C ALA A 283 30.71 7.35 17.18
N CYS A 284 30.97 7.63 15.90
CA CYS A 284 32.30 8.01 15.43
C CYS A 284 32.62 9.45 15.83
N ASP A 285 33.86 9.72 16.23
CA ASP A 285 34.24 11.04 16.77
C ASP A 285 34.00 12.20 15.81
N TYR A 286 34.27 12.01 14.53
CA TYR A 286 34.04 13.04 13.51
C TYR A 286 32.56 13.41 13.35
N VAL A 287 31.60 12.59 13.81
CA VAL A 287 30.16 12.91 13.71
C VAL A 287 29.82 14.16 14.53
N LYS A 288 30.60 14.47 15.56
CA LYS A 288 30.46 15.67 16.40
C LYS A 288 30.65 16.98 15.61
N ASP A 289 31.33 16.90 14.47
CA ASP A 289 31.56 18.05 13.59
C ASP A 289 30.37 18.31 12.63
N TYR A 290 29.34 17.45 12.64
CA TYR A 290 28.17 17.55 11.77
C TYR A 290 26.95 18.06 12.52
N GLU A 291 26.14 18.90 11.87
CA GLU A 291 24.92 19.46 12.44
C GLU A 291 23.69 18.62 12.08
N PHE A 292 23.68 18.07 10.86
CA PHE A 292 22.55 17.35 10.28
C PHE A 292 22.97 15.98 9.76
N VAL A 293 22.04 15.03 9.79
CA VAL A 293 22.20 13.71 9.17
C VAL A 293 21.01 13.38 8.28
N ALA A 294 21.26 13.10 7.00
CA ALA A 294 20.29 12.58 6.05
C ALA A 294 20.42 11.06 5.96
N ILE A 295 19.29 10.35 5.94
CA ILE A 295 19.27 8.87 5.90
C ILE A 295 18.56 8.41 4.64
N PHE A 296 19.20 7.53 3.87
CA PHE A 296 18.65 6.90 2.67
C PHE A 296 18.81 5.40 2.71
N ASP A 297 17.71 4.64 2.61
CA ASP A 297 17.79 3.19 2.40
C ASP A 297 18.46 2.86 1.06
N ALA A 298 19.01 1.64 0.95
CA ALA A 298 19.79 1.18 -0.20
C ALA A 298 19.07 1.22 -1.56
N ASP A 299 17.74 1.35 -1.59
CA ASP A 299 16.94 1.50 -2.83
C ASP A 299 16.49 2.94 -3.11
N PHE A 300 16.93 3.91 -2.31
CA PHE A 300 16.53 5.31 -2.47
C PHE A 300 17.52 6.08 -3.34
N GLN A 301 16.97 6.88 -4.24
CA GLN A 301 17.67 7.73 -5.18
C GLN A 301 17.24 9.19 -4.94
N PRO A 302 17.94 9.94 -4.06
CA PRO A 302 17.68 11.37 -3.88
C PRO A 302 18.07 12.17 -5.11
N ASN A 303 17.28 13.19 -5.43
CA ASN A 303 17.66 14.17 -6.45
C ASN A 303 18.86 14.99 -5.98
N PRO A 304 19.72 15.47 -6.90
CA PRO A 304 20.89 16.28 -6.57
C PRO A 304 20.58 17.47 -5.64
N ASP A 305 19.45 18.13 -5.84
CA ASP A 305 19.03 19.32 -5.08
C ASP A 305 18.34 19.00 -3.75
N PHE A 306 18.26 17.73 -3.33
CA PHE A 306 17.56 17.30 -2.11
C PHE A 306 17.99 18.10 -0.88
N LEU A 307 19.30 18.22 -0.61
CA LEU A 307 19.79 18.94 0.57
C LEU A 307 19.48 20.44 0.50
N LYS A 308 19.57 21.05 -0.69
CA LYS A 308 19.18 22.45 -0.93
C LYS A 308 17.70 22.69 -0.69
N GLN A 309 16.84 21.70 -0.90
CA GLN A 309 15.41 21.80 -0.62
C GLN A 309 15.05 21.49 0.84
N THR A 310 15.86 20.72 1.58
CA THR A 310 15.54 20.28 2.94
C THR A 310 16.24 21.07 4.04
N VAL A 311 17.55 21.30 3.92
CA VAL A 311 18.40 21.86 4.99
C VAL A 311 18.01 23.31 5.34
N PRO A 312 17.66 24.21 4.39
CA PRO A 312 17.29 25.58 4.74
C PRO A 312 16.13 25.71 5.72
N HIS A 313 15.24 24.72 5.82
CA HIS A 313 14.11 24.76 6.76
C HIS A 313 14.53 24.78 8.23
N PHE A 314 15.76 24.34 8.56
CA PHE A 314 16.29 24.40 9.92
C PHE A 314 16.81 25.79 10.30
N LYS A 315 16.98 26.70 9.34
CA LYS A 315 17.45 28.07 9.58
C LYS A 315 16.37 28.86 10.30
N GLY A 316 16.76 29.50 11.41
CA GLY A 316 15.84 30.27 12.25
C GLY A 316 14.83 29.44 13.05
N ASP A 317 14.89 28.11 13.01
CA ASP A 317 14.04 27.21 13.83
C ASP A 317 14.90 26.20 14.62
N PRO A 318 15.33 26.56 15.84
CA PRO A 318 16.14 25.67 16.68
C PRO A 318 15.36 24.48 17.24
N GLU A 319 14.02 24.51 17.23
CA GLU A 319 13.15 23.44 17.74
C GLU A 319 12.78 22.42 16.66
N LEU A 320 13.15 22.67 15.40
CA LEU A 320 12.96 21.73 14.30
C LEU A 320 13.99 20.59 14.39
N GLY A 321 13.48 19.37 14.56
CA GLY A 321 14.30 18.16 14.70
C GLY A 321 14.37 17.31 13.43
N LEU A 322 13.30 17.29 12.62
CA LEU A 322 13.19 16.45 11.42
C LEU A 322 12.52 17.20 10.26
N VAL A 323 13.14 17.08 9.08
CA VAL A 323 12.54 17.42 7.78
C VAL A 323 12.41 16.12 6.98
N GLN A 324 11.17 15.69 6.71
CA GLN A 324 10.89 14.48 5.93
C GLN A 324 10.44 14.84 4.52
N ALA A 325 11.09 14.25 3.51
CA ALA A 325 10.64 14.33 2.12
C ALA A 325 9.70 13.17 1.77
N ARG A 326 8.97 13.34 0.66
CA ARG A 326 8.00 12.37 0.18
C ARG A 326 8.68 11.25 -0.64
N TRP A 327 8.17 10.04 -0.48
CA TRP A 327 8.55 8.92 -1.33
C TRP A 327 7.82 8.95 -2.68
N SER A 328 8.53 8.59 -3.73
CA SER A 328 7.98 8.39 -5.06
C SER A 328 8.50 7.08 -5.63
N PHE A 329 7.69 6.40 -6.45
CA PHE A 329 7.92 5.00 -6.80
C PHE A 329 8.22 4.83 -8.27
N VAL A 330 9.36 4.22 -8.59
CA VAL A 330 9.79 3.99 -9.98
C VAL A 330 8.98 2.89 -10.68
N ASN A 331 8.54 1.87 -9.94
CA ASN A 331 7.84 0.69 -10.46
C ASN A 331 6.33 0.64 -10.13
N LYS A 332 5.71 1.80 -9.87
CA LYS A 332 4.27 1.90 -9.50
C LYS A 332 3.29 1.35 -10.55
N ASP A 333 3.70 1.28 -11.81
CA ASP A 333 2.87 0.86 -12.93
C ASP A 333 3.18 -0.59 -13.39
N GLU A 334 4.11 -1.26 -12.72
CA GLU A 334 4.66 -2.56 -13.12
C GLU A 334 3.63 -3.70 -13.18
N ASN A 335 2.85 -3.85 -12.12
CA ASN A 335 1.85 -4.91 -12.03
C ASN A 335 0.66 -4.44 -11.19
N LEU A 336 -0.37 -5.28 -11.09
CA LEU A 336 -1.55 -4.93 -10.31
C LEU A 336 -1.17 -4.63 -8.85
N LEU A 337 -0.33 -5.46 -8.23
CA LEU A 337 0.10 -5.27 -6.85
C LEU A 337 0.79 -3.91 -6.61
N THR A 338 1.73 -3.49 -7.47
CA THR A 338 2.42 -2.19 -7.30
C THR A 338 1.47 -1.01 -7.51
N ARG A 339 0.51 -1.11 -8.43
CA ARG A 339 -0.54 -0.10 -8.65
C ARG A 339 -1.44 0.07 -7.42
N LEU A 340 -1.83 -1.03 -6.77
CA LEU A 340 -2.65 -0.99 -5.56
C LEU A 340 -1.88 -0.47 -4.35
N GLN A 341 -0.60 -0.83 -4.22
CA GLN A 341 0.30 -0.27 -3.21
C GLN A 341 0.45 1.24 -3.35
N ASN A 342 0.62 1.73 -4.58
CA ASN A 342 0.76 3.15 -4.87
C ASN A 342 -0.42 3.97 -4.34
N ILE A 343 -1.67 3.47 -4.45
CA ILE A 343 -2.85 4.18 -3.91
C ILE A 343 -2.72 4.40 -2.39
N ASN A 344 -2.42 3.34 -1.63
CA ASN A 344 -2.26 3.42 -0.18
C ASN A 344 -1.14 4.38 0.22
N LEU A 345 0.02 4.27 -0.42
CA LEU A 345 1.20 5.03 -0.06
C LEU A 345 1.07 6.51 -0.47
N CYS A 346 0.46 6.80 -1.62
CA CYS A 346 0.13 8.18 -1.99
C CYS A 346 -0.82 8.82 -0.98
N PHE A 347 -1.85 8.11 -0.51
CA PHE A 347 -2.70 8.63 0.57
C PHE A 347 -1.93 8.87 1.86
N HIS A 348 -1.10 7.92 2.28
CA HIS A 348 -0.30 8.05 3.49
C HIS A 348 0.62 9.28 3.45
N PHE A 349 1.38 9.46 2.36
CA PHE A 349 2.34 10.57 2.27
C PHE A 349 1.69 11.91 1.94
N GLU A 350 0.84 11.97 0.90
CA GLU A 350 0.29 13.24 0.42
C GLU A 350 -0.87 13.77 1.26
N VAL A 351 -1.52 12.91 2.07
CA VAL A 351 -2.65 13.31 2.91
C VAL A 351 -2.29 13.17 4.37
N GLU A 352 -2.05 11.95 4.86
CA GLU A 352 -1.88 11.72 6.30
C GLU A 352 -0.65 12.44 6.87
N GLN A 353 0.54 12.26 6.29
CA GLN A 353 1.76 12.88 6.81
C GLN A 353 1.78 14.40 6.61
N GLN A 354 1.31 14.87 5.45
CA GLN A 354 1.23 16.31 5.19
C GLN A 354 0.33 17.02 6.21
N VAL A 355 -0.85 16.46 6.49
CA VAL A 355 -1.81 17.05 7.44
C VAL A 355 -1.28 16.97 8.87
N ASN A 356 -0.75 15.84 9.29
CA ASN A 356 -0.20 15.71 10.65
C ASN A 356 1.04 16.60 10.84
N GLY A 357 1.90 16.74 9.82
CA GLY A 357 3.02 17.67 9.84
C GLY A 357 2.57 19.12 9.99
N ALA A 358 1.56 19.54 9.22
CA ALA A 358 1.08 20.92 9.23
C ALA A 358 0.31 21.32 10.51
N PHE A 359 -0.52 20.41 11.06
CA PHE A 359 -1.43 20.76 12.16
C PHE A 359 -1.03 20.17 13.52
N LEU A 360 -0.22 19.10 13.55
CA LEU A 360 0.16 18.42 14.80
C LEU A 360 1.66 18.53 15.11
N ASN A 361 2.47 19.00 14.16
CA ASN A 361 3.93 19.03 14.24
C ASN A 361 4.53 17.66 14.60
N PHE A 362 3.85 16.58 14.20
CA PHE A 362 4.25 15.20 14.47
C PHE A 362 3.74 14.26 13.38
N PHE A 363 4.61 13.38 12.92
CA PHE A 363 4.30 12.18 12.17
C PHE A 363 5.43 11.18 12.43
N GLY A 364 5.20 9.90 12.15
CA GLY A 364 6.27 8.89 12.27
C GLY A 364 7.33 9.12 11.19
N PHE A 365 8.61 9.10 11.57
CA PHE A 365 9.70 9.08 10.60
C PHE A 365 9.60 7.82 9.75
N ASN A 366 9.81 7.95 8.44
CA ASN A 366 9.62 6.85 7.50
C ASN A 366 10.82 5.90 7.41
N GLY A 367 11.86 6.16 8.19
CA GLY A 367 13.10 5.39 8.19
C GLY A 367 14.12 5.84 7.14
N THR A 368 13.73 6.69 6.19
CA THR A 368 14.57 7.14 5.06
C THR A 368 13.98 8.41 4.43
N ALA A 369 14.75 9.07 3.56
CA ALA A 369 14.40 10.33 2.88
C ALA A 369 14.06 11.46 3.85
N GLY A 370 14.74 11.49 5.00
CA GLY A 370 14.60 12.56 5.98
C GLY A 370 15.95 13.04 6.50
N VAL A 371 15.99 14.33 6.82
CA VAL A 371 17.13 15.01 7.43
C VAL A 371 16.81 15.27 8.90
N TRP A 372 17.67 14.78 9.78
CA TRP A 372 17.59 14.98 11.21
C TRP A 372 18.62 16.00 11.66
N ARG A 373 18.23 16.87 12.59
CA ARG A 373 19.20 17.59 13.43
C ARG A 373 19.86 16.59 14.38
N ILE A 374 21.19 16.49 14.36
CA ILE A 374 21.91 15.49 15.16
C ILE A 374 21.64 15.67 16.65
N LYS A 375 21.63 16.92 17.13
CA LYS A 375 21.24 17.26 18.51
C LYS A 375 19.86 16.70 18.91
N ALA A 376 18.89 16.69 17.99
CA ALA A 376 17.57 16.12 18.27
C ALA A 376 17.61 14.60 18.43
N LEU A 377 18.45 13.92 17.64
CA LEU A 377 18.69 12.48 17.80
C LEU A 377 19.36 12.18 19.14
N GLU A 378 20.41 12.93 19.50
CA GLU A 378 21.18 12.74 20.73
C GLU A 378 20.35 12.96 21.98
N GLU A 379 19.64 14.09 22.07
CA GLU A 379 18.76 14.40 23.21
C GLU A 379 17.62 13.40 23.36
N SER A 380 17.23 12.75 22.26
CA SER A 380 16.22 11.70 22.26
C SER A 380 16.77 10.33 22.67
N GLY A 381 18.08 10.18 22.84
CA GLY A 381 18.75 8.92 23.21
C GLY A 381 19.28 8.11 22.02
N GLY A 382 19.34 8.70 20.83
CA GLY A 382 19.88 8.08 19.62
C GLY A 382 19.06 6.90 19.08
N TRP A 383 19.67 6.11 18.20
CA TRP A 383 19.07 4.90 17.64
C TRP A 383 19.05 3.77 18.68
N LEU A 384 17.86 3.22 18.96
CA LEU A 384 17.66 2.14 19.92
C LEU A 384 17.29 0.83 19.21
N GLU A 385 17.90 -0.27 19.64
CA GLU A 385 17.77 -1.60 19.03
C GLU A 385 16.58 -2.41 19.60
N ARG A 386 15.69 -1.75 20.36
CA ARG A 386 14.63 -2.41 21.16
C ARG A 386 13.40 -2.84 20.35
N THR A 387 13.31 -2.46 19.08
CA THR A 387 12.19 -2.76 18.18
C THR A 387 12.64 -2.77 16.73
N THR A 388 11.87 -3.41 15.85
CA THR A 388 12.10 -3.47 14.39
C THR A 388 11.60 -2.23 13.64
N VAL A 389 11.05 -1.25 14.36
CA VAL A 389 10.56 0.05 13.86
C VAL A 389 11.31 1.17 14.57
N GLU A 390 12.64 1.15 14.44
CA GLU A 390 13.54 2.11 15.08
C GLU A 390 13.26 3.56 14.67
N ASP A 391 12.77 3.72 13.44
CA ASP A 391 12.34 4.96 12.82
C ASP A 391 11.17 5.61 13.57
N MET A 392 10.14 4.84 13.86
CA MET A 392 8.98 5.27 14.62
C MET A 392 9.34 5.51 16.08
N ASP A 393 10.23 4.69 16.64
CA ASP A 393 10.68 4.82 18.03
C ASP A 393 11.41 6.14 18.28
N ILE A 394 12.37 6.50 17.42
CA ILE A 394 13.08 7.78 17.53
C ILE A 394 12.13 8.97 17.33
N ALA A 395 11.19 8.87 16.39
CA ALA A 395 10.22 9.93 16.13
C ALA A 395 9.30 10.18 17.34
N VAL A 396 8.81 9.12 17.98
CA VAL A 396 8.00 9.26 19.21
C VAL A 396 8.85 9.88 20.32
N ARG A 397 10.07 9.39 20.57
CA ARG A 397 10.95 9.93 21.63
C ARG A 397 11.28 11.40 21.41
N ALA A 398 11.67 11.79 20.20
CA ALA A 398 11.94 13.18 19.86
C ALA A 398 10.70 14.07 20.05
N HIS A 399 9.51 13.59 19.70
CA HIS A 399 8.28 14.33 19.96
C HIS A 399 7.96 14.49 21.46
N LEU A 400 8.23 13.46 22.26
CA LEU A 400 8.08 13.53 23.72
C LEU A 400 9.05 14.55 24.35
N ASN A 401 10.21 14.77 23.72
CA ASN A 401 11.18 15.79 24.10
C ASN A 401 10.85 17.19 23.55
N GLY A 402 9.75 17.35 22.80
CA GLY A 402 9.29 18.65 22.32
C GLY A 402 9.80 19.04 20.93
N TRP A 403 10.61 18.21 20.27
CA TRP A 403 11.06 18.45 18.91
C TRP A 403 9.90 18.48 17.92
N LYS A 404 9.97 19.40 16.96
CA LYS A 404 8.98 19.58 15.88
C LYS A 404 9.47 18.92 14.62
N PHE A 405 8.53 18.43 13.81
CA PHE A 405 8.79 17.83 12.50
C PHE A 405 8.03 18.57 11.40
N ILE A 406 8.63 18.68 10.21
CA ILE A 406 7.93 19.14 9.01
C ILE A 406 7.99 18.09 7.90
N PHE A 407 6.93 18.03 7.11
CA PHE A 407 6.80 17.14 5.97
C PHE A 407 6.78 17.96 4.68
N LEU A 408 7.72 17.68 3.77
CA LEU A 408 7.84 18.34 2.48
C LEU A 408 7.24 17.46 1.38
N ASN A 409 5.99 17.75 1.01
CA ASN A 409 5.27 16.98 -0.01
C ASN A 409 5.80 17.20 -1.44
N ASP A 410 6.41 18.36 -1.68
CA ASP A 410 6.91 18.78 -3.00
C ASP A 410 8.30 18.16 -3.31
N VAL A 411 9.08 17.83 -2.28
CA VAL A 411 10.39 17.17 -2.40
C VAL A 411 10.17 15.67 -2.51
N LYS A 412 10.58 15.06 -3.62
CA LYS A 412 10.37 13.63 -3.90
C LYS A 412 11.70 12.90 -3.92
N VAL A 413 11.72 11.71 -3.31
CA VAL A 413 12.85 10.77 -3.38
C VAL A 413 12.35 9.47 -3.98
N LEU A 414 13.05 8.98 -5.00
CA LEU A 414 12.65 7.80 -5.76
C LEU A 414 13.05 6.52 -5.03
N CYS A 415 12.19 5.51 -5.04
CA CYS A 415 12.43 4.18 -4.47
C CYS A 415 11.57 3.08 -5.14
N GLU A 416 11.78 1.82 -4.74
CA GLU A 416 11.08 0.66 -5.29
C GLU A 416 9.98 0.10 -4.37
N LEU A 417 8.82 -0.22 -4.96
CA LEU A 417 7.78 -1.02 -4.33
C LEU A 417 8.11 -2.52 -4.42
N PRO A 418 7.73 -3.32 -3.40
CA PRO A 418 7.76 -4.78 -3.49
C PRO A 418 6.94 -5.31 -4.68
N GLU A 419 7.58 -6.04 -5.59
CA GLU A 419 6.91 -6.59 -6.78
C GLU A 419 6.23 -7.94 -6.53
N SER A 420 6.64 -8.66 -5.47
CA SER A 420 6.04 -9.95 -5.09
C SER A 420 5.13 -9.82 -3.89
N TYR A 421 4.07 -10.64 -3.86
CA TYR A 421 3.13 -10.66 -2.75
C TYR A 421 3.79 -11.11 -1.44
N GLU A 422 4.78 -12.01 -1.50
CA GLU A 422 5.55 -12.41 -0.31
C GLU A 422 6.30 -11.23 0.31
N ALA A 423 7.05 -10.49 -0.51
CA ALA A 423 7.83 -9.33 -0.06
C ALA A 423 6.90 -8.26 0.53
N TYR A 424 5.76 -8.01 -0.11
CA TYR A 424 4.75 -7.10 0.39
C TYR A 424 4.13 -7.59 1.72
N LYS A 425 3.76 -8.86 1.84
CA LYS A 425 3.19 -9.46 3.06
C LYS A 425 4.16 -9.35 4.24
N LYS A 426 5.46 -9.60 4.03
CA LYS A 426 6.51 -9.43 5.04
C LYS A 426 6.65 -7.97 5.47
N GLN A 427 6.67 -7.04 4.51
CA GLN A 427 6.73 -5.61 4.81
C GLN A 427 5.51 -5.17 5.64
N GLN A 428 4.30 -5.53 5.20
CA GLN A 428 3.06 -5.19 5.91
C GLN A 428 3.00 -5.84 7.30
N HIS A 429 3.55 -7.04 7.47
CA HIS A 429 3.66 -7.66 8.79
C HIS A 429 4.50 -6.78 9.73
N ARG A 430 5.72 -6.40 9.33
CA ARG A 430 6.60 -5.53 10.14
C ARG A 430 5.94 -4.19 10.47
N TRP A 431 5.27 -3.57 9.49
CA TRP A 431 4.62 -2.27 9.65
C TRP A 431 3.37 -2.27 10.55
N HIS A 432 2.84 -3.44 10.91
CA HIS A 432 1.69 -3.57 11.82
C HIS A 432 2.05 -4.25 13.15
N SER A 433 3.02 -5.18 13.17
CA SER A 433 3.52 -5.78 14.41
C SER A 433 4.41 -4.82 15.19
N GLY A 434 5.36 -4.16 14.51
CA GLY A 434 6.32 -3.24 15.12
C GLY A 434 5.65 -2.12 15.94
N PRO A 435 4.67 -1.37 15.37
CA PRO A 435 4.00 -0.31 16.11
C PRO A 435 3.24 -0.78 17.35
N MET A 436 2.71 -2.01 17.37
CA MET A 436 2.02 -2.57 18.55
C MET A 436 3.01 -2.97 19.65
N GLN A 437 4.20 -3.42 19.28
CA GLN A 437 5.29 -3.60 20.24
C GLN A 437 5.75 -2.25 20.78
N LEU A 438 5.99 -1.28 19.89
CA LEU A 438 6.43 0.05 20.25
C LEU A 438 5.42 0.75 21.17
N PHE A 439 4.11 0.62 20.91
CA PHE A 439 3.07 1.20 21.74
C PHE A 439 3.23 0.80 23.21
N ARG A 440 3.48 -0.49 23.50
CA ARG A 440 3.67 -0.99 24.87
C ARG A 440 4.93 -0.45 25.52
N LEU A 441 6.01 -0.28 24.75
CA LEU A 441 7.28 0.29 25.23
C LEU A 441 7.17 1.79 25.51
N CYS A 442 6.44 2.52 24.67
CA CYS A 442 6.31 3.98 24.76
C CYS A 442 5.16 4.44 25.65
N LEU A 443 4.11 3.64 25.87
CA LEU A 443 2.92 4.06 26.62
C LEU A 443 3.25 4.64 28.00
N PRO A 444 4.11 4.03 28.85
CA PRO A 444 4.49 4.62 30.13
C PRO A 444 5.14 6.01 29.95
N ALA A 445 6.06 6.14 28.98
CA ALA A 445 6.73 7.40 28.69
C ALA A 445 5.78 8.47 28.13
N ILE A 446 4.80 8.09 27.30
CA ILE A 446 3.79 9.02 26.78
C ILE A 446 2.94 9.56 27.94
N VAL A 447 2.50 8.70 28.85
CA VAL A 447 1.67 9.09 29.99
C VAL A 447 2.42 10.02 30.94
N THR A 448 3.69 9.73 31.25
CA THR A 448 4.51 10.52 32.18
C THR A 448 5.17 11.76 31.56
N SER A 449 5.19 11.88 30.23
CA SER A 449 5.82 13.01 29.52
C SER A 449 5.22 14.38 29.89
N LYS A 450 5.99 15.44 29.66
CA LYS A 450 5.59 16.83 29.95
C LYS A 450 4.80 17.50 28.81
N ILE A 451 4.53 16.79 27.72
CA ILE A 451 3.79 17.35 26.58
C ILE A 451 2.30 17.56 26.94
N SER A 452 1.61 18.40 26.17
CA SER A 452 0.19 18.70 26.39
C SER A 452 -0.70 17.45 26.29
N VAL A 453 -1.81 17.46 27.03
CA VAL A 453 -2.80 16.36 27.03
C VAL A 453 -3.32 16.06 25.63
N SER A 454 -3.51 17.10 24.80
CA SER A 454 -3.91 16.93 23.39
C SER A 454 -2.89 16.13 22.57
N LYS A 455 -1.58 16.40 22.71
CA LYS A 455 -0.53 15.63 22.03
C LYS A 455 -0.48 14.19 22.52
N LYS A 456 -0.65 13.96 23.84
CA LYS A 456 -0.76 12.60 24.41
C LYS A 456 -1.95 11.84 23.82
N ALA A 457 -3.12 12.49 23.78
CA ALA A 457 -4.33 11.91 23.22
C ALA A 457 -4.17 11.60 21.73
N ASN A 458 -3.55 12.49 20.95
CA ASN A 458 -3.22 12.23 19.55
C ASN A 458 -2.32 10.99 19.37
N LEU A 459 -1.23 10.88 20.14
CA LEU A 459 -0.34 9.72 20.08
C LEU A 459 -1.05 8.42 20.45
N ILE A 460 -1.78 8.40 21.57
CA ILE A 460 -2.42 7.18 22.06
C ILE A 460 -3.60 6.81 21.16
N PHE A 461 -4.56 7.72 20.96
CA PHE A 461 -5.81 7.40 20.29
C PHE A 461 -5.71 7.42 18.77
N LEU A 462 -5.15 8.46 18.16
CA LEU A 462 -5.14 8.57 16.69
C LEU A 462 -3.98 7.78 16.08
N PHE A 463 -2.76 7.98 16.57
CA PHE A 463 -1.57 7.37 15.98
C PHE A 463 -1.45 5.87 16.25
N PHE A 464 -1.52 5.43 17.51
CA PHE A 464 -1.40 4.00 17.86
C PHE A 464 -2.73 3.24 17.81
N LEU A 465 -3.74 3.64 18.59
CA LEU A 465 -4.96 2.84 18.71
C LEU A 465 -5.79 2.84 17.43
N LEU A 466 -6.16 4.00 16.89
CA LEU A 466 -7.06 4.08 15.74
C LEU A 466 -6.42 3.47 14.49
N ARG A 467 -5.25 3.97 14.09
CA ARG A 467 -4.62 3.61 12.82
C ARG A 467 -3.88 2.27 12.83
N LYS A 468 -3.30 1.85 13.96
CA LYS A 468 -2.49 0.61 14.03
C LYS A 468 -3.21 -0.56 14.69
N LEU A 469 -4.21 -0.33 15.54
CA LEU A 469 -4.98 -1.38 16.22
C LEU A 469 -6.42 -1.52 15.70
N ILE A 470 -7.22 -0.45 15.75
CA ILE A 470 -8.65 -0.49 15.42
C ILE A 470 -8.83 -0.78 13.93
N LEU A 471 -8.07 -0.13 13.06
CA LEU A 471 -8.16 -0.31 11.60
C LEU A 471 -8.02 -1.78 11.16
N PRO A 472 -6.93 -2.51 11.50
CA PRO A 472 -6.84 -3.94 11.20
C PRO A 472 -7.92 -4.78 11.90
N PHE A 473 -8.27 -4.44 13.15
CA PHE A 473 -9.25 -5.18 13.94
C PHE A 473 -10.65 -5.18 13.31
N TYR A 474 -11.24 -4.01 13.06
CA TYR A 474 -12.59 -3.97 12.50
C TYR A 474 -12.59 -4.46 11.04
N SER A 475 -11.55 -4.16 10.25
CA SER A 475 -11.53 -4.53 8.83
C SER A 475 -11.58 -6.05 8.66
N PHE A 476 -10.75 -6.78 9.42
CA PHE A 476 -10.78 -8.24 9.42
C PHE A 476 -12.08 -8.79 10.01
N THR A 477 -12.47 -8.32 11.20
CA THR A 477 -13.63 -8.87 11.92
C THR A 477 -14.93 -8.62 11.16
N LEU A 478 -15.14 -7.40 10.65
CA LEU A 478 -16.38 -7.02 9.96
C LEU A 478 -16.49 -7.70 8.59
N PHE A 479 -15.47 -7.60 7.75
CA PHE A 479 -15.58 -8.02 6.34
C PHE A 479 -15.17 -9.48 6.09
N CYS A 480 -14.26 -10.06 6.89
CA CYS A 480 -13.82 -11.45 6.70
C CYS A 480 -14.56 -12.45 7.60
N ILE A 481 -15.15 -12.01 8.72
CA ILE A 481 -15.81 -12.90 9.69
C ILE A 481 -17.30 -12.62 9.81
N ILE A 482 -17.70 -11.41 10.20
CA ILE A 482 -19.11 -11.06 10.41
C ILE A 482 -19.89 -11.13 9.11
N LEU A 483 -19.42 -10.50 8.03
CA LEU A 483 -20.15 -10.47 6.76
C LEU A 483 -20.50 -11.87 6.18
N PRO A 484 -19.57 -12.85 6.09
CA PRO A 484 -19.97 -14.20 5.68
C PRO A 484 -20.87 -14.89 6.72
N LEU A 485 -20.70 -14.61 8.02
CA LEU A 485 -21.53 -15.17 9.08
C LEU A 485 -23.00 -14.70 8.98
N THR A 486 -23.25 -13.44 8.62
CA THR A 486 -24.62 -12.92 8.47
C THR A 486 -25.37 -13.55 7.30
N MET A 487 -24.68 -14.17 6.33
CA MET A 487 -25.36 -14.95 5.27
C MET A 487 -25.98 -16.25 5.79
N PHE A 488 -25.50 -16.77 6.92
CA PHE A 488 -26.05 -17.95 7.59
C PHE A 488 -26.99 -17.61 8.75
N ILE A 489 -27.05 -16.33 9.13
CA ILE A 489 -27.85 -15.78 10.23
C ILE A 489 -28.65 -14.59 9.67
N PRO A 490 -29.77 -14.84 8.98
CA PRO A 490 -30.55 -13.80 8.31
C PRO A 490 -31.14 -12.77 9.29
N GLU A 491 -31.23 -13.08 10.58
CA GLU A 491 -31.71 -12.15 11.60
C GLU A 491 -30.69 -11.04 11.93
N ALA A 492 -29.42 -11.25 11.59
CA ALA A 492 -28.32 -10.32 11.86
C ALA A 492 -27.90 -9.60 10.58
N GLU A 493 -28.82 -8.89 9.92
CA GLU A 493 -28.51 -8.22 8.65
C GLU A 493 -27.54 -7.05 8.82
N LEU A 494 -26.59 -6.95 7.89
CA LEU A 494 -25.71 -5.78 7.75
C LEU A 494 -26.29 -4.84 6.68
N PRO A 495 -26.43 -3.54 7.00
CA PRO A 495 -27.01 -2.59 6.07
C PRO A 495 -26.07 -2.32 4.89
N LEU A 496 -26.64 -2.09 3.71
CA LEU A 496 -25.88 -1.90 2.45
C LEU A 496 -24.88 -0.75 2.50
N TRP A 497 -25.17 0.32 3.25
CA TRP A 497 -24.28 1.46 3.36
C TRP A 497 -22.95 1.12 4.06
N VAL A 498 -22.96 0.14 4.99
CA VAL A 498 -21.75 -0.35 5.68
C VAL A 498 -20.87 -1.15 4.72
N ILE A 499 -21.48 -1.99 3.88
CA ILE A 499 -20.77 -2.93 3.01
C ILE A 499 -20.30 -2.25 1.72
N CYS A 500 -21.11 -1.35 1.16
CA CYS A 500 -20.88 -0.78 -0.16
C CYS A 500 -20.57 0.72 -0.10
N TYR A 501 -21.50 1.55 0.39
CA TYR A 501 -21.43 2.99 0.17
C TYR A 501 -20.25 3.66 0.89
N ILE A 502 -20.07 3.41 2.19
CA ILE A 502 -18.93 3.98 2.92
C ILE A 502 -17.60 3.42 2.42
N PRO A 503 -17.41 2.09 2.24
CA PRO A 503 -16.14 1.57 1.71
C PRO A 503 -15.80 2.10 0.31
N ILE A 504 -16.77 2.24 -0.60
CA ILE A 504 -16.56 2.83 -1.93
C ILE A 504 -16.17 4.30 -1.79
N PHE A 505 -16.88 5.07 -0.96
CA PHE A 505 -16.57 6.48 -0.71
C PHE A 505 -15.17 6.65 -0.11
N MET A 506 -14.80 5.85 0.89
CA MET A 506 -13.46 5.86 1.49
C MET A 506 -12.37 5.47 0.49
N SER A 507 -12.65 4.49 -0.38
CA SER A 507 -11.73 4.10 -1.44
C SER A 507 -11.55 5.20 -2.48
N PHE A 508 -12.62 5.93 -2.79
CA PHE A 508 -12.56 7.12 -3.65
C PHE A 508 -11.67 8.20 -3.03
N LEU A 509 -11.85 8.51 -1.74
CA LEU A 509 -11.00 9.46 -1.01
C LEU A 509 -9.52 9.06 -1.05
N ASN A 510 -9.21 7.77 -0.92
CA ASN A 510 -7.84 7.26 -0.98
C ASN A 510 -7.21 7.41 -2.39
N ILE A 511 -8.01 7.42 -3.45
CA ILE A 511 -7.53 7.55 -4.83
C ILE A 511 -7.30 9.01 -5.24
N ILE A 512 -7.86 9.99 -4.52
CA ILE A 512 -7.72 11.42 -4.86
C ILE A 512 -6.25 11.84 -5.12
N PRO A 513 -5.24 11.44 -4.32
CA PRO A 513 -3.84 11.77 -4.59
C PRO A 513 -3.27 11.09 -5.85
N ALA A 514 -3.85 9.97 -6.28
CA ALA A 514 -3.41 9.16 -7.41
C ALA A 514 -4.55 8.95 -8.43
N LEU A 515 -5.12 10.04 -8.99
CA LEU A 515 -6.27 9.98 -9.90
C LEU A 515 -6.09 9.05 -11.11
N LYS A 516 -4.85 8.88 -11.58
CA LYS A 516 -4.52 7.93 -12.67
C LYS A 516 -4.89 6.47 -12.31
N SER A 517 -4.96 6.16 -11.02
CA SER A 517 -5.33 4.83 -10.50
C SER A 517 -6.84 4.61 -10.35
N PHE A 518 -7.70 5.56 -10.79
CA PHE A 518 -9.16 5.43 -10.70
C PHE A 518 -9.73 4.13 -11.29
N PRO A 519 -9.25 3.58 -12.43
CA PRO A 519 -9.70 2.28 -12.94
C PRO A 519 -9.50 1.12 -11.97
N PHE A 520 -8.62 1.27 -10.98
CA PHE A 520 -8.29 0.25 -9.99
C PHE A 520 -9.04 0.43 -8.65
N LEU A 521 -10.07 1.29 -8.58
CA LEU A 521 -10.86 1.55 -7.36
C LEU A 521 -11.45 0.27 -6.74
N VAL A 522 -12.14 -0.54 -7.55
CA VAL A 522 -12.77 -1.79 -7.08
C VAL A 522 -11.70 -2.84 -6.73
N PRO A 523 -10.70 -3.12 -7.58
CA PRO A 523 -9.57 -3.97 -7.20
C PRO A 523 -8.88 -3.55 -5.91
N TYR A 524 -8.68 -2.25 -5.70
CA TYR A 524 -8.09 -1.68 -4.47
C TYR A 524 -8.94 -1.99 -3.24
N LEU A 525 -10.24 -1.71 -3.29
CA LEU A 525 -11.16 -1.99 -2.18
C LEU A 525 -11.12 -3.47 -1.77
N LEU A 526 -11.20 -4.37 -2.74
CA LEU A 526 -11.21 -5.82 -2.49
C LEU A 526 -9.83 -6.31 -2.00
N PHE A 527 -8.74 -5.74 -2.52
CA PHE A 527 -7.38 -6.07 -2.11
C PHE A 527 -7.07 -5.60 -0.70
N GLU A 528 -7.50 -4.39 -0.31
CA GLU A 528 -7.33 -3.88 1.06
C GLU A 528 -8.02 -4.78 2.09
N ASN A 529 -9.23 -5.25 1.76
CA ASN A 529 -9.92 -6.23 2.58
C ASN A 529 -9.16 -7.57 2.63
N THR A 530 -8.55 -8.01 1.53
CA THR A 530 -7.68 -9.20 1.51
C THR A 530 -6.46 -9.03 2.43
N MET A 531 -5.84 -7.85 2.41
CA MET A 531 -4.70 -7.53 3.26
C MET A 531 -5.05 -7.40 4.74
N SER A 532 -6.33 -7.22 5.10
CA SER A 532 -6.77 -7.13 6.49
C SER A 532 -6.36 -8.36 7.32
N VAL A 533 -6.30 -9.55 6.72
CA VAL A 533 -5.85 -10.79 7.39
C VAL A 533 -4.40 -10.71 7.84
N THR A 534 -3.52 -10.25 6.95
CA THR A 534 -2.11 -10.07 7.24
C THR A 534 -1.92 -8.98 8.29
N LYS A 535 -2.59 -7.83 8.11
CA LYS A 535 -2.53 -6.68 9.03
C LYS A 535 -3.05 -7.06 10.43
N PHE A 536 -4.16 -7.78 10.52
CA PHE A 536 -4.74 -8.27 11.78
C PHE A 536 -3.82 -9.25 12.50
N ASN A 537 -3.31 -10.26 11.79
CA ASN A 537 -2.40 -11.24 12.38
C ASN A 537 -1.09 -10.58 12.87
N ALA A 538 -0.56 -9.63 12.11
CA ALA A 538 0.62 -8.85 12.49
C ALA A 538 0.37 -7.99 13.74
N MET A 539 -0.76 -7.27 13.77
CA MET A 539 -1.17 -6.47 14.91
C MET A 539 -1.27 -7.32 16.20
N ILE A 540 -1.94 -8.48 16.14
CA ILE A 540 -2.02 -9.41 17.28
C ILE A 540 -0.63 -9.93 17.67
N SER A 541 0.22 -10.27 16.69
CA SER A 541 1.59 -10.73 16.95
C SER A 541 2.41 -9.69 17.73
N GLY A 542 2.37 -8.43 17.31
CA GLY A 542 3.07 -7.32 17.97
C GLY A 542 2.51 -6.96 19.34
N LEU A 543 1.20 -7.02 19.53
CA LEU A 543 0.54 -6.73 20.80
C LEU A 543 0.88 -7.77 21.89
N PHE A 544 1.01 -9.04 21.52
CA PHE A 544 1.27 -10.15 22.44
C PHE A 544 2.70 -10.72 22.37
N GLN A 545 3.65 -10.06 21.71
CA GLN A 545 5.06 -10.50 21.56
C GLN A 545 5.21 -11.93 21.05
N LEU A 546 4.49 -12.28 19.98
CA LEU A 546 4.72 -13.57 19.34
C LEU A 546 6.05 -13.52 18.57
N GLY A 547 6.80 -14.63 18.51
CA GLY A 547 8.20 -14.65 18.02
C GLY A 547 8.43 -13.99 16.65
N SER A 548 7.44 -14.03 15.76
CA SER A 548 7.50 -13.40 14.44
C SER A 548 7.61 -11.86 14.48
N ALA A 549 7.31 -11.23 15.62
CA ALA A 549 7.35 -9.78 15.76
C ALA A 549 8.78 -9.22 15.86
N TYR A 550 9.76 -10.05 16.22
CA TYR A 550 11.16 -9.65 16.39
C TYR A 550 12.06 -10.03 15.20
N GLU A 551 11.54 -10.79 14.24
CA GLU A 551 12.29 -11.24 13.08
C GLU A 551 12.32 -10.16 12.00
N TRP A 552 13.53 -9.72 11.65
CA TRP A 552 13.74 -8.84 10.51
C TRP A 552 14.30 -9.63 9.34
N VAL A 553 13.60 -9.57 8.20
CA VAL A 553 14.04 -10.16 6.94
C VAL A 553 14.07 -9.07 5.89
N VAL A 554 15.20 -8.95 5.19
CA VAL A 554 15.39 -7.99 4.09
C VAL A 554 14.29 -8.19 3.05
N THR A 555 13.63 -7.10 2.68
CA THR A 555 12.70 -7.11 1.55
C THR A 555 13.52 -7.06 0.26
N LYS A 556 13.56 -8.16 -0.50
CA LYS A 556 14.30 -8.21 -1.77
C LYS A 556 13.82 -7.13 -2.75
N LYS A 557 14.79 -6.50 -3.42
CA LYS A 557 14.64 -5.42 -4.39
C LYS A 557 15.08 -5.88 -5.77
N THR A 558 14.69 -5.14 -6.81
CA THR A 558 14.88 -5.55 -8.21
C THR A 558 15.92 -4.74 -8.97
N GLY A 559 16.38 -3.59 -8.43
CA GLY A 559 17.48 -2.82 -9.04
C GLY A 559 17.05 -1.83 -10.13
N ARG A 560 15.79 -1.40 -10.16
CA ARG A 560 15.25 -0.55 -11.22
C ARG A 560 15.66 0.90 -11.05
N SER A 561 16.09 1.46 -12.17
CA SER A 561 16.51 2.85 -12.28
C SER A 561 15.33 3.73 -12.69
N SER A 562 15.39 5.02 -12.33
CA SER A 562 14.42 6.00 -12.81
C SER A 562 14.56 6.26 -14.32
N GLU A 563 13.53 6.80 -14.99
CA GLU A 563 13.65 7.19 -16.42
C GLU A 563 14.80 8.17 -16.63
N SER A 564 15.03 9.09 -15.69
CA SER A 564 16.18 10.01 -15.68
C SER A 564 17.52 9.30 -15.55
N ASP A 565 17.62 8.24 -14.75
CA ASP A 565 18.84 7.44 -14.64
C ASP A 565 19.08 6.60 -15.89
N LEU A 566 18.03 6.08 -16.53
CA LEU A 566 18.14 5.38 -17.81
C LEU A 566 18.64 6.33 -18.91
N VAL A 567 18.16 7.58 -18.93
CA VAL A 567 18.65 8.61 -19.83
C VAL A 567 20.09 9.02 -19.49
N ALA A 568 20.44 9.18 -18.22
CA ALA A 568 21.80 9.50 -17.79
C ALA A 568 22.79 8.35 -18.04
N LEU A 569 22.36 7.09 -17.91
CA LEU A 569 23.11 5.89 -18.29
C LEU A 569 23.31 5.85 -19.81
N ALA A 570 22.25 6.11 -20.60
CA ALA A 570 22.35 6.20 -22.05
C ALA A 570 23.28 7.35 -22.49
N GLU A 571 23.24 8.48 -21.80
CA GLU A 571 24.15 9.61 -22.02
C GLU A 571 25.59 9.26 -21.63
N ARG A 572 25.82 8.54 -20.51
CA ARG A 572 27.16 8.07 -20.11
C ARG A 572 27.71 7.02 -21.08
N GLU A 573 26.90 6.07 -21.55
CA GLU A 573 27.30 5.12 -22.59
C GLU A 573 27.59 5.84 -23.91
N SER A 574 26.81 6.88 -24.26
CA SER A 574 27.07 7.69 -25.46
C SER A 574 28.35 8.53 -25.35
N LYS A 575 28.69 9.01 -24.14
CA LYS A 575 29.94 9.74 -23.87
C LYS A 575 31.15 8.80 -23.81
N SER A 576 31.01 7.61 -23.23
CA SER A 576 32.08 6.59 -23.22
C SER A 576 32.38 6.09 -24.64
N LEU A 577 31.37 5.93 -25.50
CA LEU A 577 31.55 5.58 -26.92
C LEU A 577 32.30 6.66 -27.72
N ASN A 578 32.23 7.93 -27.30
CA ASN A 578 32.95 9.04 -27.95
C ASN A 578 34.38 9.24 -27.41
N GLU A 579 34.67 8.83 -26.17
CA GLU A 579 36.01 8.93 -25.57
C GLU A 579 36.88 7.66 -25.78
N GLU A 580 36.29 6.51 -26.14
CA GLU A 580 36.99 5.22 -26.28
C GLU A 580 37.89 5.04 -27.54
N LYS A 581 38.20 6.11 -28.28
CA LYS A 581 39.11 6.00 -29.45
C LYS A 581 40.60 6.14 -29.15
N ILE A 582 41.01 6.52 -27.93
CA ILE A 582 42.43 6.74 -27.61
C ILE A 582 42.79 6.26 -26.19
N THR A 583 42.79 4.95 -25.93
CA THR A 583 43.67 4.26 -24.94
C THR A 583 43.28 2.78 -24.81
N ARG A 584 43.42 2.02 -25.89
CA ARG A 584 43.18 0.57 -25.88
C ARG A 584 44.51 -0.17 -25.81
N ARG A 585 44.92 -0.64 -24.62
CA ARG A 585 45.86 -1.79 -24.52
C ARG A 585 46.08 -2.48 -23.16
N HIS A 586 45.46 -2.10 -22.03
CA HIS A 586 45.76 -2.78 -20.75
C HIS A 586 44.60 -3.24 -19.86
N SER A 587 43.34 -3.21 -20.30
CA SER A 587 42.19 -3.61 -19.44
C SER A 587 41.34 -4.77 -20.00
N GLU A 588 41.81 -5.48 -21.03
CA GLU A 588 40.98 -6.54 -21.66
C GLU A 588 40.80 -7.78 -20.76
N SER A 589 41.71 -8.05 -19.82
CA SER A 589 41.61 -9.25 -18.96
C SER A 589 40.49 -9.19 -17.91
N GLY A 590 40.16 -8.00 -17.37
CA GLY A 590 39.12 -7.86 -16.34
C GLY A 590 37.70 -7.91 -16.93
N LEU A 591 37.52 -7.21 -18.07
CA LEU A 591 36.23 -7.09 -18.75
C LEU A 591 35.79 -8.41 -19.41
N GLU A 592 36.73 -9.20 -19.94
CA GLU A 592 36.42 -10.52 -20.48
C GLU A 592 36.01 -11.52 -19.39
N THR A 593 36.60 -11.40 -18.21
CA THR A 593 36.26 -12.25 -17.05
C THR A 593 34.89 -11.87 -16.48
N LEU A 594 34.59 -10.57 -16.41
CA LEU A 594 33.27 -10.06 -16.03
C LEU A 594 32.18 -10.43 -17.05
N ASN A 595 32.49 -10.39 -18.35
CA ASN A 595 31.57 -10.82 -19.41
C ASN A 595 31.39 -12.33 -19.45
N LYS A 596 32.42 -13.13 -19.09
CA LYS A 596 32.29 -14.58 -18.92
C LYS A 596 31.47 -14.93 -17.68
N LEU A 597 31.61 -14.19 -16.58
CA LEU A 597 30.78 -14.33 -15.38
C LEU A 597 29.33 -13.90 -15.64
N LYS A 598 29.10 -12.77 -16.33
CA LYS A 598 27.76 -12.36 -16.79
C LYS A 598 27.14 -13.38 -17.75
N LYS A 599 27.91 -13.93 -18.70
CA LYS A 599 27.43 -15.01 -19.60
C LYS A 599 27.18 -16.34 -18.89
N GLN A 600 27.90 -16.63 -17.79
CA GLN A 600 27.65 -17.81 -16.97
C GLN A 600 26.45 -17.63 -16.02
N GLU A 601 26.16 -16.41 -15.56
CA GLU A 601 24.97 -16.08 -14.76
C GLU A 601 23.69 -15.89 -15.61
N GLU A 602 23.81 -15.51 -16.89
CA GLU A 602 22.65 -15.30 -17.79
C GLU A 602 21.96 -16.59 -18.28
N ILE A 603 22.41 -17.79 -17.89
CA ILE A 603 21.71 -19.05 -18.20
C ILE A 603 21.43 -19.83 -16.91
N THR A 604 20.68 -19.24 -16.01
CA THR A 604 19.58 -19.94 -15.34
C THR A 604 18.57 -18.91 -14.86
N PRO A 605 17.41 -18.73 -15.53
CA PRO A 605 16.37 -17.90 -14.95
C PRO A 605 16.01 -18.57 -13.62
N LEU A 606 16.30 -17.91 -12.51
CA LEU A 606 15.80 -18.28 -11.19
C LEU A 606 14.28 -18.43 -11.33
N LYS A 607 13.82 -19.68 -11.47
CA LYS A 607 12.39 -20.01 -11.60
C LYS A 607 11.67 -19.29 -10.47
N LYS A 608 10.83 -18.31 -10.79
CA LYS A 608 9.92 -17.66 -9.83
C LYS A 608 9.13 -18.80 -9.16
N ARG A 609 9.51 -19.15 -7.93
CA ARG A 609 8.91 -20.27 -7.19
C ARG A 609 7.56 -19.78 -6.69
N ASN A 610 6.51 -20.20 -7.38
CA ASN A 610 5.14 -19.82 -7.07
C ASN A 610 4.70 -20.48 -5.76
N ARG A 611 4.15 -19.69 -4.83
CA ARG A 611 3.72 -20.16 -3.50
C ARG A 611 2.19 -20.19 -3.39
N LEU A 612 1.68 -21.04 -2.49
CA LEU A 612 0.26 -21.10 -2.16
C LEU A 612 0.02 -20.56 -0.75
N TYR A 613 -0.85 -19.56 -0.65
CA TYR A 613 -1.16 -18.91 0.63
C TYR A 613 -2.46 -19.48 1.23
N ARG A 614 -2.29 -20.44 2.14
CA ARG A 614 -3.41 -21.28 2.65
C ARG A 614 -4.50 -20.50 3.38
N LYS A 615 -4.17 -19.45 4.15
CA LYS A 615 -5.19 -18.70 4.90
C LYS A 615 -6.12 -17.96 3.95
N GLU A 616 -5.51 -17.32 2.96
CA GLU A 616 -6.17 -16.56 1.91
C GLU A 616 -7.04 -17.50 1.06
N LEU A 617 -6.57 -18.70 0.74
CA LEU A 617 -7.36 -19.74 0.05
C LEU A 617 -8.55 -20.23 0.89
N VAL A 618 -8.38 -20.54 2.18
CA VAL A 618 -9.49 -20.99 3.03
C VAL A 618 -10.54 -19.87 3.19
N LEU A 619 -10.12 -18.62 3.35
CA LEU A 619 -11.03 -17.47 3.35
C LEU A 619 -11.73 -17.27 2.01
N ALA A 620 -11.04 -17.51 0.88
CA ALA A 620 -11.65 -17.49 -0.44
C ALA A 620 -12.84 -18.46 -0.49
N PHE A 621 -12.62 -19.73 -0.09
CA PHE A 621 -13.68 -20.73 -0.06
C PHE A 621 -14.80 -20.38 0.91
N LEU A 622 -14.50 -19.77 2.06
CA LEU A 622 -15.51 -19.34 3.02
C LEU A 622 -16.43 -18.27 2.41
N LEU A 623 -15.83 -17.24 1.80
CA LEU A 623 -16.57 -16.16 1.18
C LEU A 623 -17.37 -16.63 -0.05
N LEU A 624 -16.81 -17.55 -0.85
CA LEU A 624 -17.53 -18.17 -1.97
C LEU A 624 -18.69 -19.05 -1.50
N THR A 625 -18.54 -19.75 -0.37
CA THR A 625 -19.63 -20.53 0.25
C THR A 625 -20.74 -19.59 0.74
N ALA A 626 -20.37 -18.48 1.38
CA ALA A 626 -21.33 -17.44 1.79
C ALA A 626 -22.01 -16.77 0.58
N ALA A 627 -21.29 -16.55 -0.52
CA ALA A 627 -21.87 -16.05 -1.77
C ALA A 627 -22.91 -17.05 -2.33
N ALA A 628 -22.57 -18.34 -2.41
CA ALA A 628 -23.51 -19.37 -2.85
C ALA A 628 -24.76 -19.40 -1.96
N ARG A 629 -24.60 -19.23 -0.64
CA ARG A 629 -25.72 -19.12 0.29
C ARG A 629 -26.59 -17.89 0.04
N SER A 630 -25.96 -16.74 -0.20
CA SER A 630 -26.63 -15.46 -0.50
C SER A 630 -27.46 -15.53 -1.78
N LEU A 631 -26.98 -16.28 -2.78
CA LEU A 631 -27.71 -16.54 -4.02
C LEU A 631 -29.03 -17.29 -3.77
N LEU A 632 -29.06 -18.20 -2.78
CA LEU A 632 -30.25 -18.95 -2.40
C LEU A 632 -31.27 -18.11 -1.62
N SER A 633 -30.85 -17.05 -0.91
CA SER A 633 -31.74 -16.16 -0.11
C SER A 633 -32.20 -14.89 -0.82
N ALA A 634 -31.90 -14.71 -2.11
CA ALA A 634 -32.26 -13.52 -2.89
C ALA A 634 -31.63 -12.18 -2.43
N HIS A 635 -30.54 -12.19 -1.64
CA HIS A 635 -29.78 -10.98 -1.29
C HIS A 635 -28.82 -10.57 -2.42
N GLY A 636 -29.36 -9.94 -3.46
CA GLY A 636 -28.64 -9.70 -4.71
C GLY A 636 -27.30 -8.94 -4.58
N VAL A 637 -27.21 -7.89 -3.77
CA VAL A 637 -25.99 -7.07 -3.68
C VAL A 637 -24.89 -7.74 -2.84
N HIS A 638 -25.27 -8.38 -1.74
CA HIS A 638 -24.34 -9.13 -0.87
C HIS A 638 -23.68 -10.27 -1.64
N PHE A 639 -24.43 -10.95 -2.53
CA PHE A 639 -23.89 -11.97 -3.42
C PHE A 639 -22.72 -11.46 -4.25
N TYR A 640 -22.89 -10.35 -4.97
CA TYR A 640 -21.82 -9.81 -5.84
C TYR A 640 -20.60 -9.40 -5.04
N PHE A 641 -20.78 -8.71 -3.91
CA PHE A 641 -19.65 -8.33 -3.05
C PHE A 641 -18.87 -9.55 -2.57
N LEU A 642 -19.56 -10.56 -2.02
CA LEU A 642 -18.94 -11.79 -1.51
C LEU A 642 -18.26 -12.60 -2.62
N LEU A 643 -18.87 -12.66 -3.81
CA LEU A 643 -18.30 -13.32 -4.97
C LEU A 643 -16.99 -12.65 -5.40
N PHE A 644 -17.00 -11.34 -5.64
CA PHE A 644 -15.79 -10.62 -6.07
C PHE A 644 -14.71 -10.62 -4.98
N GLN A 645 -15.10 -10.51 -3.71
CA GLN A 645 -14.17 -10.62 -2.59
C GLN A 645 -13.55 -12.02 -2.51
N GLY A 646 -14.36 -13.08 -2.60
CA GLY A 646 -13.89 -14.47 -2.61
C GLY A 646 -12.95 -14.77 -3.77
N LEU A 647 -13.26 -14.27 -4.97
CA LEU A 647 -12.38 -14.36 -6.15
C LEU A 647 -11.06 -13.61 -5.94
N THR A 648 -11.09 -12.42 -5.31
CA THR A 648 -9.86 -11.67 -5.01
C THR A 648 -8.96 -12.42 -4.03
N PHE A 649 -9.54 -12.99 -2.97
CA PHE A 649 -8.82 -13.88 -2.04
C PHE A 649 -8.24 -15.11 -2.73
N LEU A 650 -8.94 -15.68 -3.72
CA LEU A 650 -8.45 -16.79 -4.53
C LEU A 650 -7.25 -16.39 -5.39
N VAL A 651 -7.33 -15.25 -6.09
CA VAL A 651 -6.23 -14.71 -6.93
C VAL A 651 -4.98 -14.44 -6.09
N VAL A 652 -5.14 -13.83 -4.92
CA VAL A 652 -4.04 -13.59 -3.98
C VAL A 652 -3.51 -14.90 -3.38
N GLY A 653 -4.41 -15.82 -3.01
CA GLY A 653 -4.08 -17.14 -2.46
C GLY A 653 -3.25 -18.02 -3.41
N LEU A 654 -3.44 -17.83 -4.71
CA LEU A 654 -2.72 -18.52 -5.80
C LEU A 654 -1.47 -17.77 -6.28
N ASP A 655 -1.13 -16.63 -5.65
CA ASP A 655 0.02 -15.78 -5.97
C ASP A 655 0.01 -15.26 -7.42
N LEU A 656 -1.15 -14.81 -7.90
CA LEU A 656 -1.34 -14.28 -9.25
C LEU A 656 -1.25 -12.75 -9.32
N ILE A 657 -1.33 -12.05 -8.18
CA ILE A 657 -1.43 -10.58 -8.14
C ILE A 657 -0.12 -9.86 -8.52
N GLY A 658 1.03 -10.51 -8.30
CA GLY A 658 2.36 -9.99 -8.65
C GLY A 658 2.86 -10.47 -10.02
N GLU A 659 1.99 -11.02 -10.87
CA GLU A 659 2.32 -11.30 -12.27
C GLU A 659 2.29 -9.99 -13.07
N GLN A 660 3.29 -9.82 -13.95
CA GLN A 660 3.29 -8.71 -14.91
C GLN A 660 2.07 -8.85 -15.81
N ILE A 661 1.36 -7.74 -16.03
CA ILE A 661 0.32 -7.68 -17.03
C ILE A 661 1.05 -7.54 -18.37
N SER A 662 1.22 -8.66 -19.07
CA SER A 662 1.82 -8.71 -20.42
C SER A 662 0.94 -8.02 -21.45
#